data_AF-A0A328SIX5-F1
#
_entry.id   AF-A0A328SIX5-F1
#
_cell.length_a   1.000
_cell.length_b   1.000
_cell.length_c   1.000
_cell.angle_alpha   90.00
_cell.angle_beta   90.00
_cell.angle_gamma   90.00
#
_symmetry.space_group_name_H-M   'P 1'
#
loop_
_entity.id
_entity.type
_entity.pdbx_description
1 polymer ?
#
loop_
_entity_poly.entity_id
_entity_poly.type
_entity_poly.pdbx_seq_one_letter_code
_entity_poly.pdbx_strand_id
1 'polypeptide(L)'
;MKGDYMHNNNIDNNFFIIASDNLEEVTSQLYGYILVDNEIITKSSLNDDVKLPKNGCYVNIRVKEDEIEIAQDINASYGLYLYQNQDYFAISNSFLYLVEYLKDKYPLTFNEDYALAFLSTDLVSIAYKQTIINEISSISPNKTVYIDKETKQISMEKVLKEYKTISIDSKEGIELLDSWFYSWVNFIRELKSKTNNIRVDLSGGIDSRIIFGLIISSNINLDEIYINTYTDNLHTHKEDYEIASEICSRYDIDINKQMNLPIEFYDEPEPILDISFYTKLSFHKQMYYKPYKQLETSYSFKGFGGENIRQYWNHSPQEHKKWLNKLSSNYAILFNSATQKILDSNFESLKEEYSVESNDLTKILYREVRSPNHFGKSSVESFLSDEIVISPLLDFKLSKLKLSAENIESDNLLLATIFNRYFPELLSFKFDNNKSIDTEAIKYSEKINEKYPFIENNLEVVSNDNLNNKIRKIQKTITSNINSTNYHTDYDDTFYINQKDIIEEHEDEINNYLKKIVSSKAFENYFKTYFPSSYYNKMLNHFYSRKYYPLQSAHAAISVALFKHITEYNKDLLSRESIGWLTDLSKEVIITENQNNVYLEYLDKYNTCRLDIKNKGNPDNDYDIVYCSDCNTYVEKPNWYNTNDGVGRIFLSSNNSLKLQIVCINDGNLEINIRSVDFKDSENKAIPIYIDYERFIVDSEVIFDNGKVIWHNQPFKFSKDVKDGQIVNISLFWKPLNKFSLLEQEEK
;
A
#
# COMPACT_ATOMS: atom_id res chain seq x y z
N MET A 1 -16.34 -16.31 19.79
CA MET A 1 -15.13 -17.13 19.98
C MET A 1 -13.96 -16.25 19.59
N LYS A 2 -13.15 -15.82 20.56
CA LYS A 2 -11.86 -15.18 20.31
C LYS A 2 -11.01 -16.21 19.56
N GLY A 3 -10.72 -15.97 18.30
CA GLY A 3 -9.69 -16.71 17.61
C GLY A 3 -8.37 -16.16 18.12
N ASP A 4 -7.80 -16.81 19.14
CA ASP A 4 -6.39 -16.62 19.50
C ASP A 4 -5.53 -17.11 18.33
N TYR A 5 -5.47 -16.34 17.24
CA TYR A 5 -4.30 -16.35 16.38
C TYR A 5 -3.27 -15.53 17.15
N MET A 6 -2.23 -16.20 17.66
CA MET A 6 -1.09 -15.52 18.24
C MET A 6 -0.46 -14.67 17.14
N HIS A 7 -0.87 -13.40 17.04
CA HIS A 7 -0.15 -12.39 16.30
C HIS A 7 1.30 -12.43 16.77
N ASN A 8 2.22 -12.36 15.81
CA ASN A 8 3.63 -12.45 16.11
C ASN A 8 4.02 -11.21 16.92
N ASN A 9 4.14 -11.36 18.25
CA ASN A 9 4.33 -10.29 19.24
C ASN A 9 5.43 -9.27 18.89
N ASN A 10 6.29 -9.53 17.91
CA ASN A 10 7.34 -8.61 17.47
C ASN A 10 6.86 -7.51 16.51
N ILE A 11 5.89 -7.78 15.61
CA ILE A 11 5.45 -6.82 14.58
C ILE A 11 4.52 -5.78 15.20
N ASP A 12 3.50 -6.20 15.94
CA ASP A 12 2.49 -5.31 16.54
C ASP A 12 3.11 -4.30 17.51
N ASN A 13 4.20 -4.68 18.18
CA ASN A 13 4.95 -3.79 19.08
C ASN A 13 5.60 -2.58 18.38
N ASN A 14 5.58 -2.54 17.04
CA ASN A 14 6.07 -1.43 16.23
C ASN A 14 4.95 -0.48 15.75
N PHE A 15 3.69 -0.76 16.08
CA PHE A 15 2.54 0.06 15.75
C PHE A 15 1.76 0.43 17.01
N PHE A 16 1.07 1.58 17.00
CA PHE A 16 0.32 2.03 18.17
C PHE A 16 -1.04 2.60 17.81
N ILE A 17 -1.95 2.56 18.79
CA ILE A 17 -3.17 3.37 18.81
C ILE A 17 -3.18 4.18 20.10
N ILE A 18 -3.23 5.51 19.96
CA ILE A 18 -3.58 6.41 21.06
C ILE A 18 -4.94 7.00 20.75
N ALA A 19 -5.89 6.82 21.66
CA ALA A 19 -7.27 7.27 21.53
C ALA A 19 -7.73 7.97 22.81
N SER A 20 -8.78 8.79 22.70
CA SER A 20 -9.33 9.56 23.84
C SER A 20 -9.75 8.69 25.05
N ASP A 21 -9.93 7.39 24.86
CA ASP A 21 -10.36 6.42 25.87
C ASP A 21 -9.23 5.56 26.46
N ASN A 22 -7.99 5.64 25.95
CA ASN A 22 -6.86 4.82 26.44
C ASN A 22 -5.62 5.62 26.91
N LEU A 23 -5.76 6.93 27.15
CA LEU A 23 -4.63 7.82 27.48
C LEU A 23 -3.83 7.42 28.72
N GLU A 24 -4.45 6.75 29.69
CA GLU A 24 -3.77 6.27 30.91
C GLU A 24 -2.92 5.00 30.69
N GLU A 25 -3.13 4.30 29.58
CA GLU A 25 -2.38 3.09 29.22
C GLU A 25 -1.18 3.40 28.33
N VAL A 26 -1.08 4.64 27.83
CA VAL A 26 -0.01 5.06 26.94
C VAL A 26 1.30 5.15 27.71
N THR A 27 2.36 4.59 27.13
CA THR A 27 3.72 4.62 27.69
C THR A 27 4.68 5.32 26.74
N SER A 28 5.72 5.94 27.29
CA SER A 28 6.79 6.53 26.49
C SER A 28 7.50 5.43 25.69
N GLN A 29 7.61 5.61 24.39
CA GLN A 29 8.24 4.63 23.50
C GLN A 29 8.82 5.28 22.24
N LEU A 30 10.00 4.82 21.85
CA LEU A 30 10.59 5.05 20.54
C LEU A 30 10.25 3.89 19.61
N TYR A 31 9.66 4.22 18.48
CA TYR A 31 9.44 3.35 17.33
C TYR A 31 10.48 3.70 16.26
N GLY A 32 11.27 2.74 15.80
CA GLY A 32 12.34 2.99 14.84
C GLY A 32 13.70 3.34 15.47
N TYR A 33 14.48 4.18 14.78
CA TYR A 33 15.82 4.59 15.19
C TYR A 33 16.10 6.07 14.91
N ILE A 34 16.94 6.64 15.75
CA ILE A 34 17.40 8.03 15.69
C ILE A 34 18.88 8.05 15.31
N LEU A 35 19.26 8.98 14.44
CA LEU A 35 20.66 9.26 14.11
C LEU A 35 21.06 10.58 14.79
N VAL A 36 21.89 10.49 15.82
CA VAL A 36 22.41 11.65 16.56
C VAL A 36 23.92 11.56 16.65
N ASP A 37 24.61 12.65 16.29
CA ASP A 37 26.06 12.72 16.27
C ASP A 37 26.68 11.53 15.52
N ASN A 38 27.37 10.64 16.24
CA ASN A 38 28.01 9.43 15.70
C ASN A 38 27.34 8.13 16.20
N GLU A 39 26.10 8.21 16.69
CA GLU A 39 25.39 7.10 17.32
C GLU A 39 24.02 6.83 16.68
N ILE A 40 23.59 5.59 16.86
CA ILE A 40 22.28 5.10 16.46
C ILE A 40 21.55 4.75 17.74
N ILE A 41 20.47 5.46 18.02
CA ILE A 41 19.66 5.24 19.21
C ILE A 41 18.42 4.46 18.83
N THR A 42 18.17 3.35 19.52
CA THR A 42 16.95 2.54 19.44
C THR A 42 16.25 2.53 20.80
N LYS A 43 15.10 1.86 20.90
CA LYS A 43 14.33 1.75 22.16
C LYS A 43 15.19 1.31 23.35
N SER A 44 16.16 0.42 23.16
CA SER A 44 17.01 -0.09 24.24
C SER A 44 18.07 0.89 24.75
N SER A 45 18.33 1.98 24.03
CA SER A 45 19.41 2.93 24.33
C SER A 45 18.93 4.37 24.47
N LEU A 46 17.62 4.62 24.48
CA LEU A 46 17.06 5.96 24.65
C LEU A 46 17.13 6.38 26.12
N ASN A 47 17.76 7.52 26.37
CA ASN A 47 17.74 8.22 27.65
C ASN A 47 16.81 9.44 27.58
N ASP A 48 16.15 9.79 28.69
CA ASP A 48 15.16 10.89 28.73
C ASP A 48 15.75 12.27 28.38
N ASP A 49 17.06 12.46 28.55
CA ASP A 49 17.75 13.74 28.29
C ASP A 49 18.11 13.97 26.81
N VAL A 50 17.85 13.01 25.91
CA VAL A 50 18.24 13.15 24.50
C VAL A 50 17.29 14.11 23.78
N LYS A 51 17.84 15.25 23.34
CA LYS A 51 17.15 16.14 22.40
C LYS A 51 17.01 15.42 21.06
N LEU A 52 15.76 15.11 20.68
CA LEU A 52 15.47 14.39 19.44
C LEU A 52 15.97 15.19 18.22
N PRO A 53 16.95 14.67 17.47
CA PRO A 53 17.36 15.27 16.21
C PRO A 53 16.30 15.00 15.14
N LYS A 54 16.42 15.70 14.01
CA LYS A 54 15.50 15.53 12.88
C LYS A 54 15.83 14.32 11.99
N ASN A 55 16.98 13.69 12.17
CA ASN A 55 17.51 12.62 11.31
C ASN A 55 17.21 11.23 11.89
N GLY A 56 16.88 10.27 11.03
CA GLY A 56 16.54 8.90 11.39
C GLY A 56 15.28 8.41 10.69
N CYS A 57 14.67 7.39 11.25
CA CYS A 57 13.39 6.82 10.83
C CYS A 57 12.64 6.47 12.11
N TYR A 58 11.77 7.37 12.59
CA TYR A 58 11.19 7.17 13.91
C TYR A 58 9.88 7.91 14.16
N VAL A 59 9.12 7.38 15.12
CA VAL A 59 8.11 8.10 15.90
C VAL A 59 8.47 7.93 17.37
N ASN A 60 8.47 9.03 18.12
CA ASN A 60 8.78 9.02 19.54
C ASN A 60 7.60 9.56 20.34
N ILE A 61 7.11 8.75 21.27
CA ILE A 61 6.04 9.09 22.20
C ILE A 61 6.70 9.41 23.55
N ARG A 62 6.41 10.58 24.10
CA ARG A 62 6.80 10.96 25.48
C ARG A 62 5.53 11.22 26.28
N VAL A 63 5.38 10.49 27.37
CA VAL A 63 4.29 10.67 28.32
C VAL A 63 4.81 11.49 29.50
N LYS A 64 4.19 12.65 29.70
CA LYS A 64 4.35 13.52 30.88
C LYS A 64 3.14 13.34 31.80
N GLU A 65 3.13 14.02 32.94
CA GLU A 65 2.04 13.93 33.93
C GLU A 65 0.66 14.24 33.31
N ASP A 66 0.55 15.37 32.61
CA ASP A 66 -0.71 15.87 32.05
C ASP A 66 -0.78 15.82 30.51
N GLU A 67 0.30 15.43 29.83
CA GLU A 67 0.44 15.57 28.37
C GLU A 67 1.14 14.36 27.74
N ILE A 68 0.73 14.00 26.53
CA ILE A 68 1.45 13.07 25.65
C ILE A 68 1.96 13.84 24.43
N GLU A 69 3.27 13.79 24.19
CA GLU A 69 3.96 14.40 23.05
C GLU A 69 4.34 13.31 22.04
N ILE A 70 3.95 13.46 20.77
CA ILE A 70 4.31 12.55 19.68
C ILE A 70 5.12 13.33 18.64
N ALA A 71 6.39 12.99 18.54
CA ALA A 71 7.34 13.54 17.58
C ALA A 71 7.70 12.51 16.50
N GLN A 72 8.09 12.97 15.32
CA GLN A 72 8.47 12.12 14.18
C GLN A 72 9.73 12.66 13.50
N ASP A 73 10.45 11.81 12.77
CA ASP A 73 11.59 12.22 11.95
C ASP A 73 11.18 13.21 10.84
N ILE A 74 12.16 13.91 10.25
CA ILE A 74 11.89 14.97 9.27
C ILE A 74 11.14 14.50 8.02
N ASN A 75 11.32 13.23 7.65
CA ASN A 75 10.73 12.60 6.50
C ASN A 75 9.44 11.84 6.87
N ALA A 76 8.98 11.93 8.13
CA ALA A 76 7.80 11.23 8.65
C ALA A 76 7.74 9.76 8.19
N SER A 77 8.78 9.00 8.51
CA SER A 77 9.04 7.73 7.83
C SER A 77 7.96 6.68 8.06
N TYR A 78 7.41 6.60 9.27
CA TYR A 78 6.19 5.82 9.55
C TYR A 78 4.92 6.48 8.98
N GLY A 79 4.86 7.81 9.07
CA GLY A 79 3.63 8.59 8.95
C GLY A 79 2.85 8.61 10.26
N LEU A 80 1.92 9.56 10.36
CA LEU A 80 0.96 9.65 11.45
C LEU A 80 -0.42 9.91 10.86
N TYR A 81 -1.41 9.17 11.35
CA TYR A 81 -2.77 9.17 10.84
C TYR A 81 -3.74 9.51 11.96
N LEU A 82 -4.63 10.47 11.72
CA LEU A 82 -5.54 10.99 12.73
C LEU A 82 -6.99 10.84 12.28
N TYR A 83 -7.78 10.18 13.11
CA TYR A 83 -9.22 10.20 13.11
C TYR A 83 -9.73 11.21 14.15
N GLN A 84 -10.72 12.03 13.78
CA GLN A 84 -11.41 12.92 14.70
C GLN A 84 -12.91 12.92 14.42
N ASN A 85 -13.70 12.76 15.48
CA ASN A 85 -15.15 12.86 15.43
C ASN A 85 -15.67 13.43 16.76
N GLN A 86 -16.17 14.67 16.71
CA GLN A 86 -16.60 15.43 17.88
C GLN A 86 -15.47 15.45 18.95
N ASP A 87 -15.74 14.97 20.15
CA ASP A 87 -14.81 14.96 21.28
C ASP A 87 -13.88 13.72 21.29
N TYR A 88 -14.02 12.82 20.32
CA TYR A 88 -13.19 11.63 20.21
C TYR A 88 -12.12 11.78 19.12
N PHE A 89 -10.91 11.33 19.41
CA PHE A 89 -9.84 11.16 18.45
C PHE A 89 -9.17 9.78 18.60
N ALA A 90 -8.54 9.33 17.51
CA ALA A 90 -7.60 8.23 17.54
C ALA A 90 -6.45 8.52 16.57
N ILE A 91 -5.21 8.29 17.01
CA ILE A 91 -3.99 8.50 16.23
C ILE A 91 -3.14 7.23 16.21
N SER A 92 -2.51 6.98 15.06
CA SER A 92 -1.66 5.81 14.82
C SER A 92 -0.48 6.17 13.92
N ASN A 93 0.61 5.44 14.04
CA ASN A 93 1.70 5.41 13.05
C ASN A 93 1.45 4.44 11.88
N SER A 94 0.30 3.75 11.86
CA SER A 94 -0.14 2.90 10.75
C SER A 94 -1.59 3.20 10.37
N PHE A 95 -1.80 3.47 9.09
CA PHE A 95 -3.12 3.79 8.55
C PHE A 95 -4.06 2.58 8.62
N LEU A 96 -3.60 1.42 8.17
CA LEU A 96 -4.42 0.20 8.20
C LEU A 96 -4.74 -0.18 9.66
N TYR A 97 -3.75 -0.14 10.55
CA TYR A 97 -3.96 -0.43 11.97
C TYR A 97 -5.00 0.49 12.61
N LEU A 98 -5.00 1.78 12.25
CA LEU A 98 -6.02 2.74 12.68
C LEU A 98 -7.41 2.39 12.13
N VAL A 99 -7.51 2.04 10.85
CA VAL A 99 -8.80 1.64 10.25
C VAL A 99 -9.34 0.38 10.91
N GLU A 100 -8.49 -0.62 11.18
CA GLU A 100 -8.88 -1.86 11.86
C GLU A 100 -9.38 -1.61 13.29
N TYR A 101 -8.78 -0.66 14.00
CA TYR A 101 -9.24 -0.22 15.31
C TYR A 101 -10.60 0.50 15.27
N LEU A 102 -10.86 1.27 14.20
CA LEU A 102 -12.03 2.15 14.10
C LEU A 102 -13.25 1.52 13.43
N LYS A 103 -13.05 0.56 12.51
CA LYS A 103 -14.13 0.01 11.66
C LYS A 103 -15.31 -0.58 12.43
N ASP A 104 -15.08 -1.04 13.66
CA ASP A 104 -16.10 -1.62 14.53
C ASP A 104 -16.59 -0.62 15.62
N LYS A 105 -16.14 0.63 15.56
CA LYS A 105 -16.45 1.66 16.56
C LYS A 105 -17.15 2.88 15.96
N TYR A 106 -16.79 3.23 14.74
CA TYR A 106 -17.24 4.46 14.10
C TYR A 106 -17.63 4.23 12.64
N PRO A 107 -18.60 5.02 12.11
CA PRO A 107 -18.89 5.00 10.70
C PRO A 107 -17.71 5.55 9.90
N LEU A 108 -17.16 4.74 8.98
CA LEU A 108 -16.07 5.12 8.09
C LEU A 108 -16.59 5.18 6.66
N THR A 109 -16.23 6.24 5.92
CA THR A 109 -16.67 6.42 4.53
C THR A 109 -15.52 6.39 3.54
N PHE A 110 -15.79 5.77 2.39
CA PHE A 110 -14.80 5.59 1.33
C PHE A 110 -14.54 6.89 0.56
N ASN A 111 -13.27 7.26 0.41
CA ASN A 111 -12.84 8.36 -0.44
C ASN A 111 -12.58 7.86 -1.87
N GLU A 112 -13.62 7.94 -2.71
CA GLU A 112 -13.55 7.47 -4.09
C GLU A 112 -12.56 8.28 -4.94
N ASP A 113 -12.49 9.60 -4.76
CA ASP A 113 -11.54 10.44 -5.50
C ASP A 113 -10.09 10.05 -5.17
N TYR A 114 -9.78 9.76 -3.90
CA TYR A 114 -8.47 9.22 -3.51
C TYR A 114 -8.20 7.87 -4.16
N ALA A 115 -9.15 6.93 -4.06
CA ALA A 115 -8.98 5.57 -4.58
C ALA A 115 -8.68 5.58 -6.08
N LEU A 116 -9.43 6.37 -6.86
CA LEU A 116 -9.22 6.52 -8.29
C LEU A 116 -7.89 7.20 -8.62
N ALA A 117 -7.53 8.27 -7.91
CA ALA A 117 -6.22 8.89 -8.06
C ALA A 117 -5.10 7.87 -7.78
N PHE A 118 -5.17 7.16 -6.65
CA PHE A 118 -4.16 6.16 -6.28
C PHE A 118 -4.07 5.03 -7.29
N LEU A 119 -5.17 4.50 -7.82
CA LEU A 119 -5.13 3.47 -8.87
C LEU A 119 -4.36 3.95 -10.11
N SER A 120 -4.58 5.21 -10.52
CA SER A 120 -4.17 5.73 -11.83
C SER A 120 -2.84 6.50 -11.87
N THR A 121 -2.31 6.93 -10.73
CA THR A 121 -1.01 7.61 -10.64
C THR A 121 0.16 6.64 -10.58
N ASP A 122 1.38 7.10 -10.31
CA ASP A 122 2.60 6.30 -10.44
C ASP A 122 2.81 5.27 -9.30
N LEU A 123 3.79 5.48 -8.42
CA LEU A 123 4.30 4.56 -7.43
C LEU A 123 3.69 4.79 -6.05
N VAL A 124 3.40 6.04 -5.70
CA VAL A 124 2.93 6.44 -4.37
C VAL A 124 1.63 7.22 -4.42
N SER A 125 0.97 7.34 -3.28
CA SER A 125 -0.12 8.30 -3.13
C SER A 125 0.36 9.71 -3.44
N ILE A 126 -0.48 10.46 -4.15
CA ILE A 126 -0.22 11.87 -4.47
C ILE A 126 -0.90 12.81 -3.47
N ALA A 127 -1.71 12.31 -2.55
CA ALA A 127 -2.50 13.15 -1.65
C ALA A 127 -1.66 13.62 -0.45
N TYR A 128 -1.83 14.89 -0.07
CA TYR A 128 -1.09 15.49 1.04
C TYR A 128 -1.69 15.14 2.40
N LYS A 129 -2.98 15.46 2.63
CA LYS A 129 -3.68 15.19 3.90
C LYS A 129 -4.74 14.10 3.78
N GLN A 130 -5.34 13.94 2.61
CA GLN A 130 -6.44 13.01 2.39
C GLN A 130 -5.93 11.56 2.41
N THR A 131 -6.78 10.65 2.86
CA THR A 131 -6.55 9.20 2.75
C THR A 131 -7.72 8.55 2.01
N ILE A 132 -7.68 7.23 1.83
CA ILE A 132 -8.77 6.46 1.22
C ILE A 132 -10.03 6.38 2.12
N ILE A 133 -9.92 6.78 3.39
CA ILE A 133 -11.04 6.91 4.34
C ILE A 133 -11.23 8.40 4.66
N ASN A 134 -12.42 8.95 4.45
CA ASN A 134 -12.63 10.42 4.52
C ASN A 134 -12.39 10.98 5.93
N GLU A 135 -12.67 10.20 6.97
CA GLU A 135 -12.55 10.61 8.37
C GLU A 135 -11.12 10.53 8.92
N ILE A 136 -10.20 9.93 8.16
CA ILE A 136 -8.79 9.78 8.57
C ILE A 136 -7.92 10.67 7.69
N SER A 137 -7.12 11.51 8.34
CA SER A 137 -6.17 12.39 7.68
C SER A 137 -4.72 12.01 8.00
N SER A 138 -3.82 12.24 7.05
CA SER A 138 -2.38 12.16 7.28
C SER A 138 -1.89 13.45 7.92
N ILE A 139 -1.11 13.33 9.00
CA ILE A 139 -0.42 14.45 9.64
C ILE A 139 0.87 14.74 8.87
N SER A 140 1.14 16.02 8.63
CA SER A 140 2.30 16.46 7.88
C SER A 140 3.63 16.29 8.68
N PRO A 141 4.75 15.99 8.00
CA PRO A 141 6.07 15.84 8.62
C PRO A 141 6.61 17.05 9.40
N ASN A 142 5.95 18.21 9.34
CA ASN A 142 6.34 19.44 10.00
C ASN A 142 5.56 19.70 11.31
N LYS A 143 4.94 18.68 11.89
CA LYS A 143 4.14 18.80 13.11
C LYS A 143 4.61 17.87 14.20
N THR A 144 4.59 18.40 15.42
CA THR A 144 4.60 17.65 16.67
C THR A 144 3.18 17.63 17.21
N VAL A 145 2.71 16.47 17.65
CA VAL A 145 1.36 16.32 18.21
C VAL A 145 1.44 16.36 19.72
N TYR A 146 0.52 17.08 20.36
CA TYR A 146 0.35 17.11 21.81
C TYR A 146 -1.08 16.70 22.16
N ILE A 147 -1.21 15.84 23.15
CA ILE A 147 -2.50 15.38 23.67
C ILE A 147 -2.55 15.73 25.15
N ASP A 148 -3.53 16.54 25.53
CA ASP A 148 -3.82 16.84 26.91
C ASP A 148 -4.65 15.70 27.52
N LYS A 149 -4.15 15.09 28.61
CA LYS A 149 -4.76 13.90 29.22
C LYS A 149 -6.07 14.20 29.93
N GLU A 150 -6.20 15.39 30.53
CA GLU A 150 -7.38 15.79 31.30
C GLU A 150 -8.55 16.15 30.37
N THR A 151 -8.30 17.05 29.43
CA THR A 151 -9.29 17.57 28.48
C THR A 151 -9.52 16.64 27.29
N LYS A 152 -8.62 15.68 27.06
CA LYS A 152 -8.62 14.77 25.90
C LYS A 152 -8.57 15.52 24.57
N GLN A 153 -7.95 16.70 24.55
CA GLN A 153 -7.80 17.51 23.36
C GLN A 153 -6.46 17.22 22.68
N ILE A 154 -6.50 17.09 21.36
CA ILE A 154 -5.32 16.99 20.51
C ILE A 154 -5.01 18.35 19.90
N SER A 155 -3.75 18.77 19.99
CA SER A 155 -3.22 19.96 19.35
C SER A 155 -1.96 19.62 18.57
N MET A 156 -1.56 20.51 17.66
CA MET A 156 -0.37 20.31 16.84
C MET A 156 0.43 21.60 16.78
N GLU A 157 1.72 21.50 17.02
CA GLU A 157 2.64 22.61 16.84
C GLU A 157 3.41 22.43 15.54
N LYS A 158 3.46 23.50 14.75
CA LYS A 158 4.27 23.54 13.54
C LYS A 158 5.74 23.67 13.93
N VAL A 159 6.52 22.65 13.58
CA VAL A 159 7.98 22.70 13.63
C VAL A 159 8.46 23.59 12.50
N LEU A 160 8.97 24.79 12.83
CA LEU A 160 9.57 25.67 11.83
C LEU A 160 10.75 24.95 11.16
N LYS A 161 10.62 24.72 9.86
CA LYS A 161 11.67 24.17 9.02
C LYS A 161 12.20 25.30 8.15
N GLU A 162 13.40 25.79 8.49
CA GLU A 162 14.17 26.75 7.70
C GLU A 162 14.68 26.08 6.42
N TYR A 163 13.80 25.86 5.45
CA TYR A 163 14.19 25.27 4.18
C TYR A 163 14.79 26.32 3.26
N LYS A 164 15.93 25.98 2.64
CA LYS A 164 16.56 26.77 1.56
C LYS A 164 16.77 28.25 1.92
N THR A 165 17.11 28.52 3.18
CA THR A 165 17.32 29.87 3.70
C THR A 165 18.76 30.36 3.47
N ILE A 166 19.73 29.45 3.42
CA ILE A 166 21.17 29.76 3.37
C ILE A 166 21.71 29.59 1.95
N SER A 167 22.37 30.63 1.42
CA SER A 167 23.02 30.55 0.09
C SER A 167 24.24 29.63 0.15
N ILE A 168 24.41 28.76 -0.84
CA ILE A 168 25.60 27.91 -0.95
C ILE A 168 26.87 28.73 -1.31
N ASP A 169 26.73 29.85 -2.03
CA ASP A 169 27.82 30.83 -2.21
C ASP A 169 27.86 31.82 -1.04
N SER A 170 28.05 31.29 0.18
CA SER A 170 28.28 32.09 1.37
C SER A 170 29.17 31.34 2.36
N LYS A 171 29.82 32.08 3.26
CA LYS A 171 30.64 31.46 4.31
C LYS A 171 29.82 30.52 5.19
N GLU A 172 28.64 30.96 5.62
CA GLU A 172 27.71 30.14 6.42
C GLU A 172 27.26 28.89 5.66
N GLY A 173 26.95 29.00 4.36
CA GLY A 173 26.55 27.87 3.54
C GLY A 173 27.64 26.81 3.41
N ILE A 174 28.88 27.23 3.19
CA ILE A 174 30.03 26.33 3.10
C ILE A 174 30.40 25.72 4.45
N GLU A 175 30.36 26.49 5.55
CA GLU A 175 30.57 25.96 6.90
C GLU A 175 29.50 24.91 7.27
N LEU A 176 28.25 25.14 6.87
CA LEU A 176 27.17 24.16 7.06
C LEU A 176 27.37 22.90 6.22
N LEU A 177 27.82 23.04 4.97
CA LEU A 177 28.11 21.91 4.09
C LEU A 177 29.30 21.08 4.60
N ASP A 178 30.38 21.75 5.04
CA ASP A 178 31.55 21.08 5.64
C ASP A 178 31.17 20.37 6.93
N SER A 179 30.31 20.99 7.76
CA SER A 179 29.76 20.35 8.95
C SER A 179 28.94 19.10 8.60
N TRP A 180 28.11 19.15 7.57
CA TRP A 180 27.37 17.98 7.08
C TRP A 180 28.33 16.85 6.67
N PHE A 181 29.30 17.17 5.81
CA PHE A 181 30.29 16.21 5.31
C PHE A 181 31.04 15.51 6.46
N TYR A 182 31.62 16.29 7.37
CA TYR A 182 32.38 15.72 8.49
C TYR A 182 31.51 14.98 9.51
N SER A 183 30.23 15.36 9.67
CA SER A 183 29.31 14.59 10.53
C SER A 183 29.13 13.17 9.99
N TRP A 184 28.90 13.03 8.68
CA TRP A 184 28.71 11.72 8.06
C TRP A 184 29.99 10.91 7.99
N VAL A 185 31.13 11.55 7.66
CA VAL A 185 32.44 10.90 7.70
C VAL A 185 32.73 10.33 9.09
N ASN A 186 32.51 11.10 10.15
CA ASN A 186 32.74 10.63 11.51
C ASN A 186 31.74 9.53 11.92
N PHE A 187 30.47 9.68 11.56
CA PHE A 187 29.45 8.66 11.79
C PHE A 187 29.83 7.31 11.14
N ILE A 188 30.25 7.32 9.86
CA ILE A 188 30.66 6.11 9.14
C ILE A 188 31.86 5.44 9.83
N ARG A 189 32.84 6.24 10.25
CA ARG A 189 34.04 5.76 10.97
C ARG A 189 33.67 5.10 12.29
N GLU A 190 32.82 5.75 13.08
CA GLU A 190 32.35 5.23 14.37
C GLU A 190 31.47 3.99 14.21
N LEU A 191 30.65 3.93 13.17
CA LEU A 191 29.89 2.72 12.85
C LEU A 191 30.84 1.57 12.47
N LYS A 192 31.82 1.84 11.61
CA LYS A 192 32.80 0.86 11.15
C LYS A 192 33.67 0.30 12.27
N SER A 193 33.99 1.12 13.28
CA SER A 193 34.74 0.66 14.46
C SER A 193 33.95 -0.37 15.28
N LYS A 194 32.62 -0.36 15.17
CA LYS A 194 31.70 -1.25 15.90
C LYS A 194 31.29 -2.47 15.09
N THR A 195 31.17 -2.37 13.77
CA THR A 195 30.65 -3.46 12.92
C THR A 195 31.22 -3.46 11.49
N ASN A 196 31.17 -4.62 10.84
CA ASN A 196 31.46 -4.80 9.41
C ASN A 196 30.18 -4.99 8.58
N ASN A 197 29.00 -4.98 9.22
CA ASN A 197 27.71 -5.27 8.59
C ASN A 197 27.19 -4.03 7.83
N ILE A 198 28.05 -3.39 7.04
CA ILE A 198 27.80 -2.15 6.33
C ILE A 198 27.67 -2.47 4.84
N ARG A 199 26.51 -2.15 4.30
CA ARG A 199 26.17 -2.26 2.88
C ARG A 199 26.06 -0.88 2.28
N VAL A 200 26.58 -0.70 1.07
CA VAL A 200 26.51 0.57 0.32
C VAL A 200 26.01 0.27 -1.08
N ASP A 201 24.88 0.87 -1.46
CA ASP A 201 24.37 0.75 -2.82
C ASP A 201 25.10 1.73 -3.75
N LEU A 202 25.69 1.21 -4.83
CA LEU A 202 26.36 2.00 -5.87
C LEU A 202 25.73 1.74 -7.23
N SER A 203 25.44 2.82 -7.95
CA SER A 203 24.91 2.78 -9.32
C SER A 203 25.56 3.89 -10.16
N GLY A 204 25.18 3.98 -11.44
CA GLY A 204 25.52 5.10 -12.30
C GLY A 204 24.75 6.38 -11.95
N GLY A 205 23.92 6.39 -10.91
CA GLY A 205 23.20 7.57 -10.45
C GLY A 205 24.10 8.61 -9.77
N ILE A 206 23.59 9.85 -9.70
CA ILE A 206 24.20 10.95 -8.93
C ILE A 206 24.14 10.66 -7.41
N ASP A 207 23.02 10.11 -6.95
CA ASP A 207 22.69 10.05 -5.53
C ASP A 207 23.55 8.99 -4.80
N SER A 208 23.60 7.77 -5.34
CA SER A 208 24.43 6.67 -4.84
C SER A 208 25.92 7.02 -4.86
N ARG A 209 26.37 7.80 -5.85
CA ARG A 209 27.75 8.29 -5.92
C ARG A 209 28.13 9.26 -4.81
N ILE A 210 27.24 10.14 -4.39
CA ILE A 210 27.50 11.02 -3.22
C ILE A 210 27.68 10.17 -1.96
N ILE A 211 26.83 9.15 -1.80
CA ILE A 211 26.95 8.21 -0.68
C ILE A 211 28.28 7.48 -0.72
N PHE A 212 28.67 6.94 -1.87
CA PHE A 212 29.97 6.29 -2.03
C PHE A 212 31.13 7.27 -1.80
N GLY A 213 31.01 8.52 -2.22
CA GLY A 213 31.94 9.62 -1.92
C GLY A 213 32.17 9.78 -0.41
N LEU A 214 31.10 9.79 0.40
CA LEU A 214 31.22 9.84 1.86
C LEU A 214 31.93 8.60 2.42
N ILE A 215 31.67 7.41 1.86
CA ILE A 215 32.30 6.15 2.28
C ILE A 215 33.81 6.17 2.04
N ILE A 216 34.26 6.57 0.84
CA ILE A 216 35.70 6.66 0.54
C ILE A 216 36.38 7.76 1.37
N SER A 217 35.72 8.92 1.54
CA SER A 217 36.24 10.02 2.35
C SER A 217 36.30 9.69 3.85
N SER A 218 35.59 8.65 4.29
CA SER A 218 35.65 8.20 5.68
C SER A 218 36.96 7.50 6.04
N ASN A 219 37.79 7.17 5.04
CA ASN A 219 39.04 6.45 5.21
C ASN A 219 38.88 5.19 6.09
N ILE A 220 37.88 4.37 5.76
CA ILE A 220 37.64 3.08 6.41
C ILE A 220 38.25 1.96 5.57
N ASN A 221 38.50 0.79 6.17
CA ASN A 221 38.87 -0.39 5.39
C ASN A 221 37.69 -0.87 4.52
N LEU A 222 37.76 -0.59 3.21
CA LEU A 222 36.70 -0.89 2.24
C LEU A 222 36.58 -2.39 1.95
N ASP A 223 37.61 -3.19 2.24
CA ASP A 223 37.54 -4.65 2.12
C ASP A 223 36.66 -5.32 3.17
N GLU A 224 36.35 -4.60 4.25
CA GLU A 224 35.54 -5.08 5.38
C GLU A 224 34.07 -4.65 5.29
N ILE A 225 33.64 -4.07 4.17
CA ILE A 225 32.24 -3.68 3.91
C ILE A 225 31.75 -4.25 2.57
N TYR A 226 30.46 -4.05 2.27
CA TYR A 226 29.81 -4.61 1.08
C TYR A 226 29.31 -3.51 0.15
N ILE A 227 29.89 -3.41 -1.05
CA ILE A 227 29.40 -2.52 -2.11
C ILE A 227 28.49 -3.32 -3.04
N ASN A 228 27.23 -2.91 -3.17
CA ASN A 228 26.22 -3.62 -3.96
C ASN A 228 25.78 -2.81 -5.18
N THR A 229 25.57 -3.51 -6.29
CA THR A 229 25.00 -2.96 -7.52
C THR A 229 24.14 -4.02 -8.22
N TYR A 230 23.06 -3.59 -8.88
CA TYR A 230 22.15 -4.51 -9.56
C TYR A 230 22.84 -5.15 -10.77
N THR A 231 22.74 -6.48 -10.91
CA THR A 231 23.40 -7.23 -12.00
C THR A 231 22.42 -7.78 -13.04
N ASP A 232 21.13 -7.49 -12.90
CA ASP A 232 20.11 -7.97 -13.82
C ASP A 232 20.08 -7.16 -15.13
N ASN A 233 19.30 -7.64 -16.11
CA ASN A 233 19.12 -6.96 -17.40
C ASN A 233 17.87 -6.07 -17.43
N LEU A 234 17.35 -5.64 -16.28
CA LEU A 234 16.15 -4.80 -16.18
C LEU A 234 16.53 -3.33 -16.29
N HIS A 235 15.78 -2.59 -17.12
CA HIS A 235 15.87 -1.14 -17.24
C HIS A 235 17.31 -0.64 -17.48
N THR A 236 17.89 0.08 -16.52
CA THR A 236 19.21 0.71 -16.59
C THR A 236 20.26 -0.02 -15.78
N HIS A 237 19.89 -1.14 -15.12
CA HIS A 237 20.76 -1.85 -14.18
C HIS A 237 22.07 -2.31 -14.82
N LYS A 238 22.05 -2.67 -16.11
CA LYS A 238 23.28 -2.99 -16.84
C LYS A 238 24.24 -1.80 -16.96
N GLU A 239 23.74 -0.62 -17.32
CA GLU A 239 24.57 0.59 -17.39
C GLU A 239 25.05 0.99 -15.98
N ASP A 240 24.17 0.86 -14.98
CA ASP A 240 24.50 1.13 -13.59
C ASP A 240 25.62 0.20 -13.09
N TYR A 241 25.57 -1.09 -13.42
CA TYR A 241 26.60 -2.08 -13.11
C TYR A 241 27.94 -1.74 -13.75
N GLU A 242 27.93 -1.41 -15.05
CA GLU A 242 29.14 -1.05 -15.80
C GLU A 242 29.84 0.16 -15.17
N ILE A 243 29.08 1.21 -14.87
CA ILE A 243 29.61 2.44 -14.25
C ILE A 243 30.09 2.16 -12.82
N ALA A 244 29.31 1.44 -12.00
CA ALA A 244 29.69 1.10 -10.63
C ALA A 244 30.97 0.24 -10.58
N SER A 245 31.11 -0.69 -11.52
CA SER A 245 32.32 -1.52 -11.68
C SER A 245 33.55 -0.68 -12.03
N GLU A 246 33.40 0.30 -12.93
CA GLU A 246 34.48 1.22 -13.32
C GLU A 246 34.93 2.08 -12.12
N ILE A 247 33.96 2.62 -11.36
CA ILE A 247 34.23 3.39 -10.15
C ILE A 247 34.96 2.53 -9.11
N CYS A 248 34.47 1.32 -8.80
CA CYS A 248 35.09 0.47 -7.78
C CYS A 248 36.48 -0.02 -8.20
N SER A 249 36.70 -0.29 -9.48
CA SER A 249 38.02 -0.65 -10.02
C SER A 249 39.06 0.45 -9.80
N ARG A 250 38.67 1.74 -9.83
CA ARG A 250 39.57 2.87 -9.55
C ARG A 250 40.06 2.91 -8.10
N TYR A 251 39.31 2.31 -7.17
CA TYR A 251 39.61 2.26 -5.74
C TYR A 251 40.03 0.87 -5.26
N ASP A 252 40.28 -0.07 -6.17
CA ASP A 252 40.65 -1.47 -5.88
C ASP A 252 39.64 -2.19 -4.97
N ILE A 253 38.33 -1.99 -5.20
CA ILE A 253 37.24 -2.58 -4.41
C ILE A 253 36.48 -3.62 -5.25
N ASP A 254 36.25 -4.82 -4.70
CA ASP A 254 35.31 -5.75 -5.33
C ASP A 254 33.86 -5.37 -5.01
N ILE A 255 33.01 -5.39 -6.04
CA ILE A 255 31.56 -5.21 -5.93
C ILE A 255 30.85 -6.54 -5.73
N ASN A 256 29.65 -6.48 -5.15
CA ASN A 256 28.75 -7.62 -4.94
C ASN A 256 29.39 -8.77 -4.16
N LYS A 257 30.30 -8.46 -3.23
CA LYS A 257 30.77 -9.41 -2.21
C LYS A 257 29.55 -9.93 -1.43
N GLN A 258 29.49 -11.24 -1.21
CA GLN A 258 28.37 -11.83 -0.49
C GLN A 258 28.39 -11.42 0.99
N MET A 259 27.29 -10.84 1.46
CA MET A 259 27.11 -10.49 2.87
C MET A 259 26.54 -11.68 3.62
N ASN A 260 27.34 -12.30 4.49
CA ASN A 260 26.98 -13.52 5.20
C ASN A 260 26.47 -13.20 6.62
N LEU A 261 25.28 -12.61 6.72
CA LEU A 261 24.62 -12.43 8.01
C LEU A 261 23.66 -13.58 8.31
N PRO A 262 23.56 -14.01 9.57
CA PRO A 262 22.55 -14.97 9.98
C PRO A 262 21.15 -14.34 9.82
N ILE A 263 20.23 -15.09 9.21
CA ILE A 263 18.83 -14.70 8.98
C ILE A 263 17.89 -15.77 9.52
N GLU A 264 16.67 -15.36 9.85
CA GLU A 264 15.56 -16.20 10.27
C GLU A 264 14.38 -15.93 9.32
N PHE A 265 13.91 -16.96 8.61
CA PHE A 265 12.76 -16.84 7.70
C PHE A 265 11.45 -16.87 8.49
N TYR A 266 10.43 -16.17 7.99
CA TYR A 266 9.08 -16.33 8.51
C TYR A 266 8.47 -17.61 7.95
N ASP A 267 7.87 -18.41 8.84
CA ASP A 267 7.22 -19.68 8.45
C ASP A 267 5.93 -19.46 7.65
N GLU A 268 5.27 -18.31 7.81
CA GLU A 268 3.96 -18.00 7.22
C GLU A 268 4.00 -16.66 6.45
N PRO A 269 3.18 -16.49 5.39
CA PRO A 269 3.09 -15.24 4.63
C PRO A 269 2.55 -14.04 5.41
N GLU A 270 1.69 -14.26 6.40
CA GLU A 270 0.96 -13.22 7.12
C GLU A 270 1.88 -12.17 7.78
N PRO A 271 2.89 -12.55 8.60
CA PRO A 271 3.87 -11.59 9.14
C PRO A 271 4.53 -10.71 8.07
N ILE A 272 4.81 -11.28 6.89
CA ILE A 272 5.48 -10.59 5.80
C ILE A 272 4.54 -9.56 5.16
N LEU A 273 3.27 -9.94 5.00
CA LEU A 273 2.22 -9.05 4.53
C LEU A 273 1.92 -7.96 5.57
N ASP A 274 1.86 -8.27 6.86
CA ASP A 274 1.57 -7.32 7.94
C ASP A 274 2.62 -6.21 7.99
N ILE A 275 3.92 -6.55 7.93
CA ILE A 275 5.01 -5.58 7.85
C ILE A 275 4.75 -4.58 6.70
N SER A 276 4.47 -5.10 5.50
CA SER A 276 4.26 -4.25 4.34
C SER A 276 2.93 -3.50 4.36
N PHE A 277 1.86 -4.13 4.83
CA PHE A 277 0.52 -3.56 4.76
C PHE A 277 0.31 -2.49 5.83
N TYR A 278 0.73 -2.75 7.07
CA TYR A 278 0.70 -1.75 8.14
C TYR A 278 1.60 -0.57 7.84
N THR A 279 2.69 -0.77 7.11
CA THR A 279 3.59 0.33 6.72
C THR A 279 3.11 1.09 5.47
N LYS A 280 2.67 0.40 4.41
CA LYS A 280 2.55 0.98 3.05
C LYS A 280 1.19 0.91 2.39
N LEU A 281 0.25 0.06 2.82
CA LEU A 281 -1.00 -0.14 2.10
C LEU A 281 -1.78 1.18 1.94
N SER A 282 -2.34 1.44 0.76
CA SER A 282 -2.89 2.72 0.27
C SER A 282 -1.91 3.85 -0.05
N PHE A 283 -0.64 3.75 0.33
CA PHE A 283 0.33 4.85 0.14
C PHE A 283 1.46 4.52 -0.82
N HIS A 284 1.78 3.26 -1.00
CA HIS A 284 2.83 2.79 -1.91
C HIS A 284 2.37 1.55 -2.65
N LYS A 285 2.81 1.41 -3.91
CA LYS A 285 2.40 0.29 -4.77
C LYS A 285 3.44 -0.81 -4.89
N GLN A 286 4.68 -0.56 -4.48
CA GLN A 286 5.72 -1.61 -4.39
C GLN A 286 5.93 -1.98 -2.91
N MET A 287 5.64 -3.23 -2.58
CA MET A 287 5.96 -3.78 -1.27
C MET A 287 7.35 -4.39 -1.37
N TYR A 288 8.25 -4.04 -0.45
CA TYR A 288 9.58 -4.65 -0.39
C TYR A 288 9.52 -5.76 0.65
N TYR A 289 8.81 -6.84 0.30
CA TYR A 289 8.55 -7.94 1.20
C TYR A 289 9.84 -8.40 1.88
N LYS A 290 9.75 -8.61 3.19
CA LYS A 290 10.87 -9.06 4.01
C LYS A 290 10.56 -10.49 4.45
N PRO A 291 10.90 -11.52 3.65
CA PRO A 291 10.59 -12.90 4.00
C PRO A 291 11.45 -13.43 5.14
N TYR A 292 12.37 -12.62 5.65
CA TYR A 292 13.24 -12.94 6.76
C TYR A 292 13.47 -11.72 7.65
N LYS A 293 14.01 -12.01 8.83
CA LYS A 293 14.59 -11.07 9.76
C LYS A 293 16.08 -11.35 9.92
N GLN A 294 16.90 -10.31 10.01
CA GLN A 294 18.32 -10.49 10.31
C GLN A 294 18.53 -10.72 11.80
N LEU A 295 19.37 -11.69 12.15
CA LEU A 295 19.73 -11.97 13.55
C LEU A 295 20.83 -11.02 14.06
N GLU A 296 21.55 -10.37 13.14
CA GLU A 296 22.45 -9.27 13.41
C GLU A 296 22.07 -8.06 12.56
N THR A 297 22.07 -6.87 13.15
CA THR A 297 21.70 -5.65 12.43
C THR A 297 22.64 -5.39 11.25
N SER A 298 22.07 -5.14 10.07
CA SER A 298 22.78 -4.56 8.93
C SER A 298 22.50 -3.08 8.78
N TYR A 299 23.46 -2.38 8.18
CA TYR A 299 23.42 -0.94 7.98
C TYR A 299 23.56 -0.66 6.48
N SER A 300 22.48 -0.22 5.85
CA SER A 300 22.40 -0.01 4.41
C SER A 300 22.45 1.48 4.07
N PHE A 301 23.57 1.93 3.50
CA PHE A 301 23.74 3.28 2.98
C PHE A 301 23.11 3.40 1.59
N LYS A 302 22.09 4.26 1.47
CA LYS A 302 21.29 4.42 0.24
C LYS A 302 21.19 5.88 -0.18
N GLY A 303 21.12 6.12 -1.49
CA GLY A 303 20.90 7.44 -2.10
C GLY A 303 19.48 7.99 -1.96
N PHE A 304 18.72 7.58 -0.94
CA PHE A 304 17.34 8.04 -0.75
C PHE A 304 17.30 9.55 -0.48
N GLY A 305 16.29 10.22 -1.01
CA GLY A 305 16.09 11.65 -0.82
C GLY A 305 16.92 12.55 -1.73
N GLY A 306 17.72 12.01 -2.67
CA GLY A 306 18.55 12.82 -3.57
C GLY A 306 17.78 13.84 -4.41
N GLU A 307 16.50 13.59 -4.72
CA GLU A 307 15.67 14.58 -5.45
C GLU A 307 15.27 15.80 -4.59
N ASN A 308 15.47 15.77 -3.26
CA ASN A 308 15.29 16.95 -2.40
C ASN A 308 16.38 18.01 -2.62
N ILE A 309 17.53 17.60 -3.14
CA ILE A 309 18.74 18.46 -3.25
C ILE A 309 19.13 18.76 -4.71
N ARG A 310 18.26 18.51 -5.69
CA ARG A 310 18.55 18.73 -7.12
C ARG A 310 17.34 19.17 -7.96
N GLN A 311 17.60 19.55 -9.20
CA GLN A 311 16.61 20.04 -10.16
C GLN A 311 15.74 18.94 -10.79
N TYR A 312 14.97 18.20 -9.99
CA TYR A 312 14.05 17.19 -10.52
C TYR A 312 12.57 17.62 -10.47
N TRP A 313 12.11 18.09 -9.31
CA TRP A 313 10.71 18.50 -9.10
C TRP A 313 10.44 20.00 -9.38
N ASN A 314 11.19 20.60 -10.32
CA ASN A 314 11.10 22.03 -10.63
C ASN A 314 10.11 22.34 -11.77
N HIS A 315 8.86 21.94 -11.61
CA HIS A 315 7.79 22.27 -12.56
C HIS A 315 6.65 23.00 -11.85
N SER A 316 5.93 23.85 -12.56
CA SER A 316 4.77 24.55 -12.02
C SER A 316 3.64 23.58 -11.60
N PRO A 317 2.73 23.98 -10.70
CA PRO A 317 1.55 23.19 -10.36
C PRO A 317 0.72 22.76 -11.59
N GLN A 318 0.64 23.61 -12.62
CA GLN A 318 -0.10 23.31 -13.85
C GLN A 318 0.60 22.26 -14.72
N GLU A 319 1.93 22.32 -14.83
CA GLU A 319 2.71 21.30 -15.52
C GLU A 319 2.62 19.95 -14.81
N HIS A 320 2.66 19.94 -13.47
CA HIS A 320 2.49 18.73 -12.68
C HIS A 320 1.12 18.08 -12.92
N LYS A 321 0.04 18.89 -12.87
CA LYS A 321 -1.31 18.43 -13.18
C LYS A 321 -1.40 17.83 -14.57
N LYS A 322 -0.83 18.50 -15.59
CA LYS A 322 -0.80 17.96 -16.96
C LYS A 322 -0.08 16.63 -17.06
N TRP A 323 1.06 16.48 -16.37
CA TRP A 323 1.82 15.23 -16.34
C TRP A 323 1.01 14.08 -15.71
N LEU A 324 0.45 14.28 -14.51
CA LEU A 324 -0.34 13.25 -13.83
C LEU A 324 -1.65 12.94 -14.57
N ASN A 325 -2.29 13.95 -15.18
CA ASN A 325 -3.48 13.76 -16.01
C ASN A 325 -3.20 12.92 -17.26
N LYS A 326 -1.99 13.03 -17.84
CA LYS A 326 -1.56 12.18 -18.96
C LYS A 326 -1.38 10.72 -18.52
N LEU A 327 -0.95 10.48 -17.28
CA LEU A 327 -0.85 9.12 -16.73
C LEU A 327 -2.24 8.54 -16.50
N SER A 328 -3.14 9.30 -15.88
CA SER A 328 -4.49 8.83 -15.52
C SER A 328 -5.44 8.69 -16.71
N SER A 329 -5.29 9.53 -17.75
CA SER A 329 -6.10 9.45 -18.98
C SER A 329 -5.94 8.13 -19.74
N ASN A 330 -4.87 7.37 -19.47
CA ASN A 330 -4.72 6.04 -20.03
C ASN A 330 -5.83 5.09 -19.57
N TYR A 331 -6.50 5.32 -18.43
CA TYR A 331 -7.46 4.36 -17.87
C TYR A 331 -8.92 4.68 -18.21
N ALA A 332 -9.43 5.86 -17.80
CA ALA A 332 -10.76 6.39 -18.12
C ALA A 332 -10.87 7.87 -17.67
N ILE A 333 -11.93 8.57 -18.14
CA ILE A 333 -12.15 9.99 -17.83
C ILE A 333 -12.29 10.26 -16.32
N LEU A 334 -12.99 9.38 -15.58
CA LEU A 334 -13.22 9.56 -14.13
C LEU A 334 -11.92 9.63 -13.31
N PHE A 335 -10.87 8.88 -13.72
CA PHE A 335 -9.57 8.90 -13.04
C PHE A 335 -8.90 10.27 -13.12
N ASN A 336 -9.08 10.97 -14.25
CA ASN A 336 -8.53 12.30 -14.46
C ASN A 336 -9.22 13.32 -13.54
N SER A 337 -10.56 13.30 -13.48
CA SER A 337 -11.31 14.20 -12.59
C SER A 337 -10.93 14.01 -11.12
N ALA A 338 -10.84 12.76 -10.66
CA ALA A 338 -10.42 12.43 -9.30
C ALA A 338 -8.99 12.92 -9.02
N THR A 339 -8.04 12.66 -9.92
CA THR A 339 -6.64 13.12 -9.81
C THR A 339 -6.55 14.64 -9.71
N GLN A 340 -7.32 15.38 -10.51
CA GLN A 340 -7.34 16.85 -10.46
C GLN A 340 -7.83 17.38 -9.12
N LYS A 341 -8.94 16.84 -8.59
CA LYS A 341 -9.48 17.27 -7.29
C LYS A 341 -8.47 17.08 -6.15
N ILE A 342 -7.78 15.94 -6.12
CA ILE A 342 -6.72 15.67 -5.12
C ILE A 342 -5.60 16.71 -5.25
N LEU A 343 -5.13 16.98 -6.49
CA LEU A 343 -4.06 17.96 -6.71
C LEU A 343 -4.48 19.40 -6.38
N ASP A 344 -5.72 19.78 -6.69
CA ASP A 344 -6.27 21.09 -6.35
C ASP A 344 -6.27 21.27 -4.83
N SER A 345 -6.84 20.30 -4.09
CA SER A 345 -6.87 20.30 -2.63
C SER A 345 -5.48 20.32 -2.01
N ASN A 346 -4.53 19.56 -2.57
CA ASN A 346 -3.14 19.57 -2.14
C ASN A 346 -2.50 20.95 -2.25
N PHE A 347 -2.59 21.59 -3.42
CA PHE A 347 -1.93 22.87 -3.64
C PHE A 347 -2.56 23.99 -2.83
N GLU A 348 -3.88 23.97 -2.62
CA GLU A 348 -4.56 24.88 -1.69
C GLU A 348 -4.03 24.69 -0.26
N SER A 349 -4.01 23.45 0.22
CA SER A 349 -3.54 23.12 1.58
C SER A 349 -2.07 23.49 1.79
N LEU A 350 -1.22 23.24 0.81
CA LEU A 350 0.21 23.54 0.87
C LEU A 350 0.47 25.05 0.82
N LYS A 351 -0.27 25.77 -0.02
CA LYS A 351 -0.19 27.23 -0.11
C LYS A 351 -0.56 27.89 1.21
N GLU A 352 -1.65 27.44 1.83
CA GLU A 352 -2.07 27.93 3.15
C GLU A 352 -1.01 27.60 4.22
N GLU A 353 -0.57 26.34 4.29
CA GLU A 353 0.30 25.88 5.37
C GLU A 353 1.74 26.42 5.28
N TYR A 354 2.27 26.59 4.08
CA TYR A 354 3.64 27.06 3.85
C TYR A 354 3.72 28.54 3.46
N SER A 355 2.59 29.20 3.22
CA SER A 355 2.53 30.61 2.80
C SER A 355 3.36 30.90 1.54
N VAL A 356 3.26 30.00 0.54
CA VAL A 356 3.98 30.11 -0.74
C VAL A 356 3.02 30.14 -1.93
N GLU A 357 3.32 30.98 -2.91
CA GLU A 357 2.51 31.19 -4.13
C GLU A 357 3.15 30.58 -5.40
N SER A 358 4.35 30.02 -5.28
CA SER A 358 5.28 29.81 -6.39
C SER A 358 5.36 28.35 -6.88
N ASN A 359 6.23 28.13 -7.87
CA ASN A 359 6.68 26.81 -8.34
C ASN A 359 7.26 25.91 -7.24
N ASP A 360 7.52 26.42 -6.03
CA ASP A 360 8.01 25.61 -4.91
C ASP A 360 6.95 24.63 -4.38
N LEU A 361 5.66 24.84 -4.69
CA LEU A 361 4.58 23.96 -4.24
C LEU A 361 4.77 22.50 -4.66
N THR A 362 5.35 22.24 -5.82
CA THR A 362 5.60 20.87 -6.30
C THR A 362 6.82 20.23 -5.63
N LYS A 363 7.85 21.03 -5.31
CA LYS A 363 8.99 20.60 -4.48
C LYS A 363 8.54 20.29 -3.05
N ILE A 364 7.63 21.11 -2.50
CA ILE A 364 7.03 20.86 -1.19
C ILE A 364 6.16 19.61 -1.24
N LEU A 365 5.30 19.45 -2.26
CA LEU A 365 4.49 18.24 -2.43
C LEU A 365 5.37 16.98 -2.49
N TYR A 366 6.48 17.03 -3.23
CA TYR A 366 7.45 15.94 -3.25
C TYR A 366 7.95 15.59 -1.84
N ARG A 367 8.44 16.59 -1.11
CA ARG A 367 9.04 16.41 0.22
C ARG A 367 8.03 15.99 1.29
N GLU A 368 6.80 16.48 1.23
CA GLU A 368 5.79 16.20 2.25
C GLU A 368 4.95 14.95 1.92
N VAL A 369 4.99 14.46 0.67
CA VAL A 369 4.17 13.32 0.23
C VAL A 369 5.00 12.20 -0.37
N ARG A 370 5.74 12.46 -1.46
CA ARG A 370 6.45 11.39 -2.18
C ARG A 370 7.62 10.85 -1.39
N SER A 371 8.48 11.70 -0.83
CA SER A 371 9.68 11.28 -0.10
C SER A 371 9.36 10.45 1.16
N PRO A 372 8.38 10.83 2.01
CA PRO A 372 7.91 10.01 3.13
C PRO A 372 7.39 8.64 2.67
N ASN A 373 6.49 8.64 1.69
CA ASN A 373 5.83 7.41 1.26
C ASN A 373 6.78 6.47 0.50
N HIS A 374 7.70 7.01 -0.29
CA HIS A 374 8.63 6.22 -1.08
C HIS A 374 9.84 5.73 -0.28
N PHE A 375 10.54 6.63 0.41
CA PHE A 375 11.78 6.30 1.10
C PHE A 375 11.59 6.04 2.58
N GLY A 376 10.75 6.85 3.24
CA GLY A 376 10.50 6.73 4.68
C GLY A 376 9.89 5.39 5.03
N LYS A 377 8.74 5.07 4.44
CA LYS A 377 8.05 3.79 4.63
C LYS A 377 8.88 2.58 4.26
N SER A 378 9.77 2.70 3.27
CA SER A 378 10.69 1.63 2.89
C SER A 378 11.82 1.43 3.92
N SER A 379 12.20 2.50 4.61
CA SER A 379 13.14 2.42 5.72
C SER A 379 12.49 1.79 6.95
N VAL A 380 11.19 2.01 7.18
CA VAL A 380 10.42 1.31 8.23
C VAL A 380 10.33 -0.19 7.94
N GLU A 381 9.94 -0.60 6.73
CA GLU A 381 9.92 -2.04 6.37
C GLU A 381 11.29 -2.70 6.57
N SER A 382 12.37 -2.01 6.21
CA SER A 382 13.74 -2.51 6.42
C SER A 382 14.07 -2.62 7.90
N PHE A 383 13.70 -1.63 8.72
CA PHE A 383 13.91 -1.65 10.16
C PHE A 383 13.21 -2.83 10.84
N LEU A 384 11.98 -3.17 10.40
CA LEU A 384 11.23 -4.32 10.93
C LEU A 384 11.88 -5.68 10.59
N SER A 385 12.85 -5.69 9.67
CA SER A 385 13.70 -6.85 9.35
C SER A 385 15.14 -6.77 9.91
N ASP A 386 15.38 -5.87 10.87
CA ASP A 386 16.71 -5.57 11.44
C ASP A 386 17.73 -5.01 10.42
N GLU A 387 17.26 -4.27 9.42
CA GLU A 387 18.08 -3.50 8.48
C GLU A 387 17.88 -1.99 8.72
N ILE A 388 18.93 -1.29 9.16
CA ILE A 388 18.92 0.17 9.37
C ILE A 388 19.33 0.87 8.08
N VAL A 389 18.41 1.64 7.49
CA VAL A 389 18.68 2.41 6.27
C VAL A 389 19.27 3.78 6.62
N ILE A 390 20.43 4.09 6.08
CA ILE A 390 21.13 5.35 6.33
C ILE A 390 21.15 6.15 5.04
N SER A 391 20.60 7.37 5.09
CA SER A 391 20.44 8.21 3.89
C SER A 391 20.91 9.64 4.16
N PRO A 392 22.22 9.91 4.00
CA PRO A 392 22.82 11.22 4.21
C PRO A 392 22.18 12.38 3.44
N LEU A 393 21.51 12.10 2.32
CA LEU A 393 20.83 13.11 1.50
C LEU A 393 19.49 13.58 2.09
N LEU A 394 18.94 12.87 3.09
CA LEU A 394 17.77 13.30 3.86
C LEU A 394 18.13 14.14 5.10
N ASP A 395 19.42 14.41 5.33
CA ASP A 395 19.87 15.19 6.48
C ASP A 395 19.29 16.62 6.45
N PHE A 396 18.70 17.04 7.57
CA PHE A 396 18.15 18.38 7.73
C PHE A 396 19.17 19.50 7.41
N LYS A 397 20.47 19.29 7.64
CA LYS A 397 21.50 20.28 7.31
C LYS A 397 21.48 20.66 5.83
N LEU A 398 21.38 19.68 4.93
CA LEU A 398 21.30 19.92 3.49
C LEU A 398 20.02 20.67 3.11
N SER A 399 18.91 20.40 3.80
CA SER A 399 17.62 21.03 3.50
C SER A 399 17.60 22.55 3.73
N LYS A 400 18.54 23.08 4.51
CA LYS A 400 18.70 24.53 4.76
C LYS A 400 19.39 25.26 3.61
N LEU A 401 20.16 24.56 2.78
CA LEU A 401 20.95 25.14 1.70
C LEU A 401 20.07 25.40 0.47
N LYS A 402 20.27 26.56 -0.17
CA LYS A 402 19.70 26.85 -1.49
C LYS A 402 20.37 25.98 -2.54
N LEU A 403 19.59 25.56 -3.53
CA LEU A 403 20.07 24.71 -4.64
C LEU A 403 20.82 25.50 -5.72
N SER A 404 20.68 26.83 -5.70
CA SER A 404 21.22 27.81 -6.64
C SER A 404 21.74 29.05 -5.89
N ALA A 405 22.38 29.97 -6.61
CA ALA A 405 22.89 31.23 -6.07
C ALA A 405 22.46 32.41 -6.96
N GLU A 406 22.55 33.65 -6.47
CA GLU A 406 22.07 34.85 -7.18
C GLU A 406 22.65 35.01 -8.60
N ASN A 407 23.86 34.50 -8.84
CA ASN A 407 24.57 34.64 -10.10
C ASN A 407 24.52 33.38 -10.98
N ILE A 408 23.73 32.37 -10.62
CA ILE A 408 23.55 31.14 -11.41
C ILE A 408 22.21 30.47 -11.12
N GLU A 409 21.38 30.29 -12.15
CA GLU A 409 20.04 29.69 -12.05
C GLU A 409 20.05 28.14 -12.22
N SER A 410 21.16 27.47 -11.93
CA SER A 410 21.20 26.00 -11.90
C SER A 410 20.83 25.50 -10.51
N ASP A 411 19.74 24.75 -10.42
CA ASP A 411 19.29 24.03 -9.21
C ASP A 411 20.16 22.77 -8.94
N ASN A 412 21.26 22.58 -9.69
CA ASN A 412 22.27 21.55 -9.46
C ASN A 412 23.56 22.10 -8.83
N LEU A 413 23.62 23.39 -8.46
CA LEU A 413 24.83 24.00 -7.89
C LEU A 413 25.25 23.33 -6.58
N LEU A 414 24.29 22.97 -5.71
CA LEU A 414 24.61 22.25 -4.47
C LEU A 414 25.29 20.90 -4.76
N LEU A 415 24.76 20.12 -5.71
CA LEU A 415 25.38 18.86 -6.13
C LEU A 415 26.79 19.08 -6.69
N ALA A 416 26.94 20.05 -7.61
CA ALA A 416 28.23 20.39 -8.20
C ALA A 416 29.26 20.74 -7.13
N THR A 417 28.84 21.53 -6.12
CA THR A 417 29.68 21.93 -4.98
C THR A 417 30.08 20.73 -4.13
N ILE A 418 29.15 19.83 -3.81
CA ILE A 418 29.45 18.59 -3.07
C ILE A 418 30.51 17.77 -3.79
N PHE A 419 30.31 17.46 -5.07
CA PHE A 419 31.27 16.66 -5.84
C PHE A 419 32.62 17.34 -5.94
N ASN A 420 32.66 18.58 -6.40
CA ASN A 420 33.91 19.29 -6.66
C ASN A 420 34.71 19.54 -5.38
N ARG A 421 34.02 19.74 -4.24
CA ARG A 421 34.68 20.05 -2.97
C ARG A 421 35.24 18.82 -2.27
N TYR A 422 34.51 17.70 -2.27
CA TYR A 422 34.84 16.54 -1.42
C TYR A 422 35.34 15.32 -2.18
N PHE A 423 34.91 15.12 -3.43
CA PHE A 423 35.26 13.94 -4.21
C PHE A 423 35.25 14.25 -5.73
N PRO A 424 36.12 15.19 -6.18
CA PRO A 424 36.11 15.69 -7.56
C PRO A 424 36.38 14.59 -8.60
N GLU A 425 37.12 13.54 -8.23
CA GLU A 425 37.37 12.39 -9.11
C GLU A 425 36.07 11.69 -9.53
N LEU A 426 35.02 11.68 -8.72
CA LEU A 426 33.76 11.02 -9.08
C LEU A 426 33.00 11.73 -10.21
N LEU A 427 33.39 12.97 -10.56
CA LEU A 427 32.85 13.71 -11.72
C LEU A 427 33.42 13.21 -13.06
N SER A 428 34.55 12.51 -13.08
CA SER A 428 35.14 12.03 -14.33
C SER A 428 34.44 10.79 -14.89
N PHE A 429 33.65 10.10 -14.06
CA PHE A 429 32.88 8.93 -14.49
C PHE A 429 31.56 9.35 -15.14
N LYS A 430 31.17 8.64 -16.21
CA LYS A 430 29.90 8.86 -16.90
C LYS A 430 28.70 8.72 -15.93
N PHE A 431 27.66 9.53 -16.10
CA PHE A 431 26.36 9.32 -15.42
C PHE A 431 25.39 8.47 -16.22
N ASP A 432 24.54 7.73 -15.50
CA ASP A 432 23.50 6.88 -16.08
C ASP A 432 22.55 7.67 -16.97
N ASN A 433 21.94 7.02 -17.97
CA ASN A 433 20.90 7.61 -18.81
C ASN A 433 21.29 8.92 -19.50
N ASN A 434 22.59 9.11 -19.80
CA ASN A 434 23.15 10.36 -20.33
C ASN A 434 22.86 11.60 -19.48
N LYS A 435 22.61 11.41 -18.18
CA LYS A 435 22.52 12.53 -17.23
C LYS A 435 23.88 13.23 -17.15
N SER A 436 23.87 14.46 -16.67
CA SER A 436 25.08 15.22 -16.36
C SER A 436 24.74 16.33 -15.38
N ILE A 437 25.75 16.81 -14.65
CA ILE A 437 25.65 18.07 -13.92
C ILE A 437 26.01 19.21 -14.89
N ASP A 438 25.28 20.32 -14.83
CA ASP A 438 25.48 21.46 -15.73
C ASP A 438 26.93 21.95 -15.67
N THR A 439 27.59 22.09 -16.82
CA THR A 439 28.99 22.58 -16.89
C THR A 439 29.15 23.95 -16.24
N GLU A 440 28.12 24.80 -16.31
CA GLU A 440 28.11 26.10 -15.63
C GLU A 440 28.09 25.95 -14.10
N ALA A 441 27.31 25.01 -13.57
CA ALA A 441 27.26 24.72 -12.13
C ALA A 441 28.60 24.19 -11.63
N ILE A 442 29.25 23.30 -12.39
CA ILE A 442 30.59 22.80 -12.07
C ILE A 442 31.60 23.96 -12.01
N LYS A 443 31.68 24.79 -13.06
CA LYS A 443 32.59 25.95 -13.10
C LYS A 443 32.30 26.98 -12.00
N TYR A 444 31.03 27.16 -11.63
CA TYR A 444 30.68 28.05 -10.55
C TYR A 444 31.08 27.49 -9.19
N SER A 445 30.92 26.18 -8.99
CA SER A 445 31.38 25.50 -7.77
C SER A 445 32.89 25.59 -7.56
N GLU A 446 33.70 25.60 -8.64
CA GLU A 446 35.15 25.84 -8.58
C GLU A 446 35.44 27.21 -7.97
N LYS A 447 34.73 28.26 -8.41
CA LYS A 447 34.86 29.61 -7.85
C LYS A 447 34.46 29.69 -6.38
N ILE A 448 33.41 28.97 -5.98
CA ILE A 448 33.00 28.88 -4.57
C ILE A 448 34.14 28.25 -3.74
N ASN A 449 34.73 27.16 -4.22
CA ASN A 449 35.84 26.48 -3.54
C ASN A 449 37.12 27.32 -3.50
N GLU A 450 37.42 28.10 -4.54
CA GLU A 450 38.52 29.09 -4.52
C GLU A 450 38.28 30.20 -3.50
N LYS A 451 37.04 30.69 -3.42
CA LYS A 451 36.63 31.76 -2.49
C LYS A 451 36.59 31.28 -1.03
N TYR A 452 36.20 30.03 -0.81
CA TYR A 452 36.10 29.39 0.49
C TYR A 452 36.89 28.07 0.48
N PRO A 453 38.23 28.12 0.65
CA PRO A 453 39.07 26.93 0.56
C PRO A 453 38.64 25.81 1.51
N PHE A 454 38.63 24.58 1.01
CA PHE A 454 38.38 23.40 1.83
C PHE A 454 39.63 23.04 2.64
N ILE A 455 39.43 22.71 3.91
CA ILE A 455 40.49 22.21 4.79
C ILE A 455 40.20 20.74 5.00
N GLU A 456 40.98 19.89 4.34
CA GLU A 456 40.89 18.45 4.50
C GLU A 456 41.55 18.02 5.82
N ASN A 457 40.83 17.20 6.58
CA ASN A 457 41.36 16.58 7.78
C ASN A 457 42.16 15.33 7.40
N ASN A 458 43.40 15.22 7.87
CA ASN A 458 44.15 13.97 7.77
C ASN A 458 43.54 12.95 8.73
N LEU A 459 42.80 11.98 8.20
CA LEU A 459 42.15 10.92 8.97
C LEU A 459 42.96 9.62 8.89
N GLU A 460 43.18 8.96 10.03
CA GLU A 460 43.77 7.61 10.06
C GLU A 460 42.77 6.56 9.58
N VAL A 461 43.27 5.46 9.01
CA VAL A 461 42.43 4.36 8.53
C VAL A 461 41.74 3.67 9.72
N VAL A 462 40.43 3.42 9.61
CA VAL A 462 39.67 2.66 10.62
C VAL A 462 39.40 1.24 10.12
N SER A 463 39.91 0.24 10.85
CA SER A 463 39.61 -1.19 10.69
C SER A 463 38.98 -1.74 11.98
N ASN A 464 38.25 -2.86 11.88
CA ASN A 464 37.72 -3.56 13.06
C ASN A 464 38.64 -4.71 13.48
N ASP A 465 39.83 -4.37 13.98
CA ASP A 465 40.87 -5.34 14.38
C ASP A 465 40.40 -6.29 15.51
N ASN A 466 39.47 -5.83 16.36
CA ASN A 466 38.90 -6.65 17.43
C ASN A 466 38.01 -7.77 16.90
N LEU A 467 37.22 -7.52 15.85
CA LEU A 467 36.45 -8.57 15.18
C LEU A 467 37.39 -9.53 14.43
N ASN A 468 38.42 -9.04 13.75
CA ASN A 468 39.44 -9.88 13.10
C ASN A 468 40.16 -10.81 14.10
N ASN A 469 40.40 -10.34 15.33
CA ASN A 469 40.95 -11.17 16.41
C ASN A 469 39.93 -12.13 17.02
N LYS A 470 38.65 -11.76 17.08
CA LYS A 470 37.55 -12.63 17.56
C LYS A 470 37.23 -13.72 16.54
N ILE A 471 37.16 -13.40 15.26
CA ILE A 471 37.04 -14.32 14.13
C ILE A 471 38.25 -15.26 14.07
N ARG A 472 39.49 -14.75 14.19
CA ARG A 472 40.69 -15.62 14.28
C ARG A 472 40.68 -16.53 15.50
N LYS A 473 40.13 -16.09 16.64
CA LYS A 473 39.94 -16.92 17.83
C LYS A 473 38.86 -17.98 17.61
N ILE A 474 37.73 -17.62 17.00
CA ILE A 474 36.62 -18.54 16.70
C ILE A 474 37.07 -19.57 15.67
N GLN A 475 37.72 -19.14 14.58
CA GLN A 475 38.34 -20.04 13.59
C GLN A 475 39.38 -20.95 14.25
N LYS A 476 40.29 -20.45 15.10
CA LYS A 476 41.22 -21.32 15.86
C LYS A 476 40.50 -22.31 16.78
N THR A 477 39.39 -21.91 17.40
CA THR A 477 38.61 -22.77 18.31
C THR A 477 37.85 -23.85 17.53
N ILE A 478 37.33 -23.51 16.35
CA ILE A 478 36.70 -24.44 15.41
C ILE A 478 37.76 -25.42 14.87
N THR A 479 38.93 -24.94 14.44
CA THR A 479 40.03 -25.81 13.96
C THR A 479 40.60 -26.70 15.07
N SER A 480 40.58 -26.28 16.34
CA SER A 480 40.99 -27.13 17.47
C SER A 480 39.92 -28.14 17.89
N ASN A 481 38.62 -27.82 17.76
CA ASN A 481 37.52 -28.70 18.15
C ASN A 481 37.17 -29.75 17.10
N ILE A 482 37.41 -29.46 15.80
CA ILE A 482 37.25 -30.44 14.71
C ILE A 482 38.24 -31.63 14.85
N ASN A 483 39.32 -31.47 15.61
CA ASN A 483 40.25 -32.58 15.90
C ASN A 483 39.88 -33.43 17.13
N SER A 484 38.74 -33.20 17.80
CA SER A 484 38.44 -33.92 19.06
C SER A 484 37.01 -34.41 19.29
N THR A 485 36.03 -34.13 18.43
CA THR A 485 34.67 -34.67 18.61
C THR A 485 33.95 -34.95 17.28
N ASN A 486 33.58 -36.21 17.07
CA ASN A 486 32.65 -36.68 16.02
C ASN A 486 31.23 -36.16 16.28
N TYR A 487 30.98 -34.89 16.01
CA TYR A 487 29.65 -34.38 15.72
C TYR A 487 29.69 -33.79 14.31
N HIS A 488 29.09 -34.50 13.35
CA HIS A 488 28.72 -33.96 12.06
C HIS A 488 27.69 -32.85 12.29
N THR A 489 28.15 -31.60 12.32
CA THR A 489 27.34 -30.49 11.83
C THR A 489 27.88 -30.15 10.45
N ASP A 490 27.30 -30.77 9.43
CA ASP A 490 27.48 -30.38 8.04
C ASP A 490 26.81 -28.99 7.87
N TYR A 491 27.46 -27.93 8.34
CA TYR A 491 27.26 -26.58 7.79
C TYR A 491 28.15 -26.51 6.56
N ASP A 492 27.63 -27.11 5.51
CA ASP A 492 28.25 -27.27 4.21
C ASP A 492 28.30 -25.90 3.51
N ASP A 493 29.40 -25.59 2.81
CA ASP A 493 29.57 -24.34 2.03
C ASP A 493 28.47 -24.20 0.94
N THR A 494 27.75 -25.28 0.65
CA THR A 494 26.55 -25.34 -0.21
C THR A 494 25.31 -24.64 0.40
N PHE A 495 25.23 -24.45 1.72
CA PHE A 495 24.10 -23.77 2.38
C PHE A 495 24.09 -22.25 2.10
N TYR A 496 25.26 -21.67 1.82
CA TYR A 496 25.43 -20.22 1.68
C TYR A 496 25.19 -19.70 0.26
N ILE A 497 25.45 -20.52 -0.77
CA ILE A 497 25.01 -20.22 -2.15
C ILE A 497 23.48 -20.18 -2.23
N ASN A 498 22.78 -20.80 -1.26
CA ASN A 498 21.33 -20.97 -1.25
C ASN A 498 20.55 -19.76 -0.70
N GLN A 499 21.14 -18.84 0.09
CA GLN A 499 20.34 -17.80 0.78
C GLN A 499 19.61 -16.85 -0.17
N LYS A 500 20.28 -16.39 -1.23
CA LYS A 500 19.66 -15.50 -2.21
C LYS A 500 18.54 -16.21 -2.96
N ASP A 501 18.79 -17.44 -3.39
CA ASP A 501 17.81 -18.26 -4.11
C ASP A 501 16.59 -18.57 -3.23
N ILE A 502 16.79 -18.87 -1.94
CA ILE A 502 15.71 -19.07 -0.96
C ILE A 502 14.90 -17.77 -0.74
N ILE A 503 15.56 -16.61 -0.62
CA ILE A 503 14.87 -15.32 -0.49
C ILE A 503 13.99 -15.07 -1.72
N GLU A 504 14.54 -15.28 -2.93
CA GLU A 504 13.80 -15.13 -4.18
C GLU A 504 12.62 -16.13 -4.25
N GLU A 505 12.79 -17.37 -3.80
CA GLU A 505 11.73 -18.37 -3.72
C GLU A 505 10.58 -17.93 -2.79
N HIS A 506 10.88 -17.46 -1.57
CA HIS A 506 9.86 -16.95 -0.65
C HIS A 506 9.17 -15.67 -1.17
N GLU A 507 9.91 -14.76 -1.82
CA GLU A 507 9.28 -13.61 -2.48
C GLU A 507 8.32 -14.07 -3.59
N ASP A 508 8.71 -15.08 -4.37
CA ASP A 508 7.87 -15.68 -5.41
C ASP A 508 6.64 -16.37 -4.83
N GLU A 509 6.73 -17.04 -3.67
CA GLU A 509 5.59 -17.62 -2.97
C GLU A 509 4.54 -16.56 -2.59
N ILE A 510 4.98 -15.45 -1.96
CA ILE A 510 4.10 -14.32 -1.62
C ILE A 510 3.50 -13.73 -2.90
N ASN A 511 4.33 -13.57 -3.94
CA ASN A 511 3.87 -13.00 -5.20
C ASN A 511 2.81 -13.90 -5.86
N ASN A 512 3.00 -15.21 -5.82
CA ASN A 512 2.06 -16.21 -6.32
C ASN A 512 0.79 -16.29 -5.47
N TYR A 513 0.88 -16.11 -4.16
CA TYR A 513 -0.27 -16.01 -3.27
C TYR A 513 -1.15 -14.81 -3.65
N LEU A 514 -0.57 -13.62 -3.77
CA LEU A 514 -1.30 -12.41 -4.14
C LEU A 514 -1.86 -12.48 -5.56
N LYS A 515 -1.09 -13.07 -6.49
CA LYS A 515 -1.54 -13.38 -7.86
C LYS A 515 -2.82 -14.19 -7.87
N LYS A 516 -2.86 -15.25 -7.06
CA LYS A 516 -4.00 -16.17 -6.96
C LYS A 516 -5.24 -15.43 -6.46
N ILE A 517 -5.08 -14.53 -5.49
CA ILE A 517 -6.16 -13.68 -4.98
C ILE A 517 -6.69 -12.76 -6.08
N VAL A 518 -5.83 -11.95 -6.72
CA VAL A 518 -6.29 -10.93 -7.68
C VAL A 518 -6.82 -11.52 -8.99
N SER A 519 -6.41 -12.73 -9.33
CA SER A 519 -6.89 -13.49 -10.49
C SER A 519 -8.14 -14.32 -10.19
N SER A 520 -8.60 -14.38 -8.94
CA SER A 520 -9.79 -15.12 -8.55
C SER A 520 -11.05 -14.47 -9.15
N LYS A 521 -12.06 -15.30 -9.44
CA LYS A 521 -13.34 -14.81 -9.96
C LYS A 521 -14.07 -13.93 -8.95
N ALA A 522 -13.94 -14.25 -7.66
CA ALA A 522 -14.52 -13.48 -6.56
C ALA A 522 -13.93 -12.08 -6.51
N PHE A 523 -12.60 -11.95 -6.51
CA PHE A 523 -11.94 -10.63 -6.54
C PHE A 523 -12.27 -9.87 -7.83
N GLU A 524 -12.25 -10.53 -8.99
CA GLU A 524 -12.65 -9.92 -10.26
C GLU A 524 -14.06 -9.32 -10.19
N ASN A 525 -15.03 -10.12 -9.75
CA ASN A 525 -16.43 -9.71 -9.66
C ASN A 525 -16.57 -8.56 -8.66
N TYR A 526 -15.99 -8.69 -7.47
CA TYR A 526 -16.03 -7.65 -6.44
C TYR A 526 -15.43 -6.34 -6.95
N PHE A 527 -14.22 -6.39 -7.50
CA PHE A 527 -13.54 -5.20 -8.01
C PHE A 527 -14.33 -4.54 -9.15
N LYS A 528 -14.87 -5.33 -10.09
CA LYS A 528 -15.63 -4.81 -11.24
C LYS A 528 -17.00 -4.23 -10.86
N THR A 529 -17.54 -4.58 -9.70
CA THR A 529 -18.76 -3.94 -9.16
C THR A 529 -18.54 -2.47 -8.84
N TYR A 530 -17.34 -2.11 -8.34
CA TYR A 530 -17.06 -0.76 -7.84
C TYR A 530 -16.09 0.04 -8.69
N PHE A 531 -15.24 -0.62 -9.48
CA PHE A 531 -14.17 0.02 -10.24
C PHE A 531 -14.20 -0.38 -11.71
N PRO A 532 -13.68 0.48 -12.62
CA PRO A 532 -13.71 0.20 -14.04
C PRO A 532 -13.02 -1.11 -14.43
N SER A 533 -13.73 -1.95 -15.18
CA SER A 533 -13.18 -3.19 -15.76
C SER A 533 -11.91 -2.96 -16.61
N SER A 534 -11.76 -1.78 -17.20
CA SER A 534 -10.57 -1.40 -17.96
C SER A 534 -9.31 -1.35 -17.09
N TYR A 535 -9.43 -0.95 -15.82
CA TYR A 535 -8.32 -0.98 -14.87
C TYR A 535 -7.95 -2.41 -14.53
N TYR A 536 -8.94 -3.25 -14.17
CA TYR A 536 -8.72 -4.65 -13.82
C TYR A 536 -7.98 -5.40 -14.93
N ASN A 537 -8.40 -5.24 -16.18
CA ASN A 537 -7.74 -5.88 -17.33
C ASN A 537 -6.30 -5.37 -17.52
N LYS A 538 -6.04 -4.07 -17.30
CA LYS A 538 -4.69 -3.51 -17.34
C LYS A 538 -3.80 -4.00 -16.21
N MET A 539 -4.35 -4.13 -15.02
CA MET A 539 -3.68 -4.72 -13.87
C MET A 539 -3.24 -6.14 -14.20
N LEU A 540 -4.14 -6.99 -14.71
CA LEU A 540 -3.79 -8.35 -15.14
C LEU A 540 -2.72 -8.34 -16.24
N ASN A 541 -2.84 -7.46 -17.23
CA ASN A 541 -1.82 -7.34 -18.29
C ASN A 541 -0.45 -6.93 -17.73
N HIS A 542 -0.39 -5.91 -16.86
CA HIS A 542 0.87 -5.53 -16.18
C HIS A 542 1.43 -6.70 -15.39
N PHE A 543 0.56 -7.39 -14.67
CA PHE A 543 0.90 -8.51 -13.83
C PHE A 543 1.53 -9.68 -14.61
N TYR A 544 1.03 -10.00 -15.81
CA TYR A 544 1.59 -11.06 -16.66
C TYR A 544 2.74 -10.62 -17.59
N SER A 545 2.89 -9.33 -17.87
CA SER A 545 3.85 -8.83 -18.87
C SER A 545 5.06 -8.09 -18.29
N ARG A 546 4.97 -7.53 -17.08
CA ARG A 546 6.09 -6.82 -16.45
C ARG A 546 7.01 -7.79 -15.73
N LYS A 547 8.31 -7.64 -15.97
CA LYS A 547 9.36 -8.35 -15.22
C LYS A 547 9.73 -7.65 -13.91
N TYR A 548 9.64 -6.32 -13.89
CA TYR A 548 10.02 -5.51 -12.73
C TYR A 548 8.75 -5.03 -11.99
N TYR A 549 8.63 -5.43 -10.72
CA TYR A 549 7.46 -5.19 -9.86
C TYR A 549 6.10 -5.50 -10.52
N PRO A 550 5.85 -6.77 -10.92
CA PRO A 550 4.61 -7.16 -11.61
C PRO A 550 3.34 -6.87 -10.78
N LEU A 551 3.44 -6.89 -9.46
CA LEU A 551 2.32 -6.66 -8.54
C LEU A 551 2.01 -5.19 -8.26
N GLN A 552 2.70 -4.24 -8.87
CA GLN A 552 2.49 -2.82 -8.55
C GLN A 552 1.02 -2.38 -8.68
N SER A 553 0.36 -2.76 -9.78
CA SER A 553 -1.07 -2.46 -9.95
C SER A 553 -1.98 -3.34 -9.09
N ALA A 554 -1.53 -4.56 -8.74
CA ALA A 554 -2.27 -5.49 -7.90
C ALA A 554 -2.37 -5.00 -6.46
N HIS A 555 -1.28 -4.50 -5.87
CA HIS A 555 -1.31 -3.91 -4.53
C HIS A 555 -2.26 -2.71 -4.43
N ALA A 556 -2.30 -1.86 -5.46
CA ALA A 556 -3.24 -0.75 -5.51
C ALA A 556 -4.69 -1.25 -5.57
N ALA A 557 -4.98 -2.29 -6.36
CA ALA A 557 -6.30 -2.89 -6.46
C ALA A 557 -6.74 -3.56 -5.15
N ILE A 558 -5.86 -4.35 -4.52
CA ILE A 558 -6.10 -4.97 -3.20
C ILE A 558 -6.42 -3.89 -2.18
N SER A 559 -5.63 -2.82 -2.15
CA SER A 559 -5.83 -1.71 -1.24
C SER A 559 -7.21 -1.08 -1.40
N VAL A 560 -7.61 -0.67 -2.62
CA VAL A 560 -8.92 -0.02 -2.80
C VAL A 560 -10.08 -0.98 -2.54
N ALA A 561 -9.95 -2.27 -2.89
CA ALA A 561 -10.96 -3.28 -2.64
C ALA A 561 -11.14 -3.51 -1.13
N LEU A 562 -10.04 -3.59 -0.38
CA LEU A 562 -10.05 -3.74 1.08
C LEU A 562 -10.83 -2.60 1.75
N PHE A 563 -10.43 -1.36 1.49
CA PHE A 563 -11.06 -0.22 2.17
C PHE A 563 -12.49 0.00 1.69
N LYS A 564 -12.80 -0.33 0.43
CA LYS A 564 -14.18 -0.35 -0.06
C LYS A 564 -15.01 -1.37 0.72
N HIS A 565 -14.50 -2.58 0.88
CA HIS A 565 -15.16 -3.64 1.66
C HIS A 565 -15.36 -3.23 3.11
N ILE A 566 -14.33 -2.71 3.80
CA ILE A 566 -14.43 -2.26 5.18
C ILE A 566 -15.52 -1.19 5.34
N THR A 567 -15.59 -0.21 4.43
CA THR A 567 -16.60 0.86 4.53
C THR A 567 -18.01 0.41 4.17
N GLU A 568 -18.18 -0.65 3.40
CA GLU A 568 -19.48 -1.27 3.14
C GLU A 568 -19.91 -2.16 4.30
N TYR A 569 -18.98 -2.97 4.80
CA TYR A 569 -19.15 -3.77 6.00
C TYR A 569 -19.61 -2.93 7.20
N ASN A 570 -18.95 -1.79 7.39
CA ASN A 570 -19.28 -0.81 8.40
C ASN A 570 -20.70 -0.20 8.22
N LYS A 571 -21.24 -0.16 6.99
CA LYS A 571 -22.63 0.23 6.74
C LYS A 571 -23.63 -0.88 7.04
N ASP A 572 -23.20 -2.14 6.96
CA ASP A 572 -24.10 -3.29 7.01
C ASP A 572 -24.25 -3.93 8.41
N LEU A 573 -23.22 -4.00 9.26
CA LEU A 573 -23.32 -4.16 10.74
C LEU A 573 -21.96 -4.48 11.37
N LEU A 574 -21.66 -3.79 12.48
CA LEU A 574 -20.59 -4.06 13.43
C LEU A 574 -20.53 -5.56 13.84
N SER A 575 -19.59 -6.37 13.30
CA SER A 575 -18.90 -7.46 14.03
C SER A 575 -17.96 -8.35 13.20
N ARG A 576 -16.64 -8.27 13.46
CA ARG A 576 -15.58 -9.32 13.28
C ARG A 576 -14.53 -9.10 12.18
N GLU A 577 -13.30 -9.02 12.70
CA GLU A 577 -11.93 -9.34 12.23
C GLU A 577 -11.50 -9.05 10.77
N SER A 578 -10.40 -8.30 10.69
CA SER A 578 -9.73 -7.87 9.46
C SER A 578 -8.70 -8.91 9.04
N ILE A 579 -8.37 -8.92 7.75
CA ILE A 579 -7.45 -9.84 7.06
C ILE A 579 -8.07 -11.21 6.72
N GLY A 580 -9.01 -11.74 7.52
CA GLY A 580 -9.75 -12.98 7.21
C GLY A 580 -10.36 -13.01 5.81
N TRP A 581 -10.87 -11.89 5.30
CA TRP A 581 -11.47 -11.80 3.96
C TRP A 581 -10.50 -12.10 2.79
N LEU A 582 -9.19 -11.78 2.90
CA LEU A 582 -8.20 -12.15 1.87
C LEU A 582 -7.97 -13.65 1.89
N THR A 583 -7.84 -14.21 3.08
CA THR A 583 -7.71 -15.65 3.28
C THR A 583 -8.99 -16.36 2.85
N ASP A 584 -10.18 -15.79 3.07
CA ASP A 584 -11.47 -16.33 2.65
C ASP A 584 -11.63 -16.29 1.12
N LEU A 585 -11.21 -15.19 0.46
CA LEU A 585 -11.08 -15.12 -1.00
C LEU A 585 -10.05 -16.12 -1.56
N SER A 586 -9.03 -16.48 -0.77
CA SER A 586 -8.01 -17.48 -1.15
C SER A 586 -8.44 -18.93 -0.81
N LYS A 587 -9.25 -19.12 0.23
CA LYS A 587 -9.83 -20.39 0.69
C LYS A 587 -10.93 -20.85 -0.26
N GLU A 588 -11.65 -19.92 -0.88
CA GLU A 588 -12.49 -20.20 -2.08
C GLU A 588 -11.70 -20.84 -3.24
N VAL A 589 -10.35 -20.81 -3.20
CA VAL A 589 -9.48 -21.39 -4.23
C VAL A 589 -8.85 -22.74 -3.84
N ILE A 590 -8.93 -23.18 -2.57
CA ILE A 590 -8.54 -24.55 -2.16
C ILE A 590 -9.78 -25.38 -1.85
N ILE A 591 -10.82 -24.70 -1.38
CA ILE A 591 -12.17 -25.19 -1.25
C ILE A 591 -12.95 -24.45 -2.34
N THR A 592 -12.82 -24.89 -3.61
CA THR A 592 -13.94 -25.44 -4.40
C THR A 592 -13.99 -25.18 -5.92
N GLU A 593 -13.64 -26.21 -6.68
CA GLU A 593 -14.36 -26.55 -7.92
C GLU A 593 -15.66 -27.34 -7.65
N ASN A 594 -15.94 -27.77 -6.40
CA ASN A 594 -17.09 -28.63 -6.05
C ASN A 594 -18.13 -28.09 -5.02
N GLN A 595 -17.88 -26.98 -4.32
CA GLN A 595 -18.81 -26.32 -3.37
C GLN A 595 -19.01 -24.81 -3.60
N ASN A 596 -18.37 -24.18 -4.59
CA ASN A 596 -18.79 -22.87 -5.09
C ASN A 596 -20.21 -22.94 -5.68
N ASN A 597 -20.64 -24.13 -6.13
CA ASN A 597 -22.04 -24.39 -6.39
C ASN A 597 -22.88 -24.34 -5.10
N VAL A 598 -22.41 -24.81 -3.94
CA VAL A 598 -23.24 -24.90 -2.72
C VAL A 598 -23.47 -23.53 -2.05
N TYR A 599 -22.48 -22.62 -2.03
CA TYR A 599 -22.65 -21.29 -1.42
C TYR A 599 -23.40 -20.32 -2.35
N LEU A 600 -23.14 -20.40 -3.67
CA LEU A 600 -23.97 -19.69 -4.66
C LEU A 600 -25.37 -20.28 -4.72
N GLU A 601 -25.58 -21.60 -4.65
CA GLU A 601 -26.90 -22.24 -4.50
C GLU A 601 -27.61 -21.77 -3.21
N TYR A 602 -26.87 -21.61 -2.11
CA TYR A 602 -27.45 -21.12 -0.85
C TYR A 602 -27.92 -19.68 -0.95
N LEU A 603 -27.23 -18.83 -1.71
CA LEU A 603 -27.64 -17.44 -1.95
C LEU A 603 -28.63 -17.29 -3.11
N ASP A 604 -28.64 -18.22 -4.06
CA ASP A 604 -29.47 -18.18 -5.27
C ASP A 604 -30.95 -18.08 -4.92
N LYS A 605 -31.40 -18.75 -3.85
CA LYS A 605 -32.77 -18.65 -3.34
C LYS A 605 -33.21 -17.21 -2.99
N TYR A 606 -32.28 -16.33 -2.58
CA TYR A 606 -32.57 -14.92 -2.26
C TYR A 606 -32.49 -13.99 -3.48
N ASN A 607 -32.10 -14.52 -4.64
CA ASN A 607 -32.08 -13.79 -5.90
C ASN A 607 -32.98 -14.44 -6.98
N THR A 608 -33.50 -15.63 -6.74
CA THR A 608 -34.33 -16.36 -7.70
C THR A 608 -35.77 -15.86 -7.64
N CYS A 609 -36.22 -15.27 -8.74
CA CYS A 609 -37.63 -15.02 -8.98
C CYS A 609 -38.33 -16.32 -9.41
N ARG A 610 -39.55 -16.53 -8.90
CA ARG A 610 -40.47 -17.57 -9.40
C ARG A 610 -41.69 -16.95 -10.07
N LEU A 611 -42.00 -17.41 -11.27
CA LEU A 611 -43.19 -17.03 -12.03
C LEU A 611 -44.00 -18.27 -12.41
N ASP A 612 -45.22 -18.39 -11.89
CA ASP A 612 -46.14 -19.48 -12.28
C ASP A 612 -47.12 -18.93 -13.33
N ILE A 613 -47.17 -19.53 -14.52
CA ILE A 613 -48.08 -19.13 -15.59
C ILE A 613 -48.99 -20.29 -15.97
N LYS A 614 -50.29 -20.02 -16.15
CA LYS A 614 -51.27 -21.01 -16.61
C LYS A 614 -52.35 -20.37 -17.47
N ASN A 615 -52.63 -20.94 -18.64
CA ASN A 615 -53.80 -20.58 -19.44
C ASN A 615 -54.99 -21.43 -19.01
N LYS A 616 -56.02 -20.82 -18.40
CA LYS A 616 -57.19 -21.53 -17.86
C LYS A 616 -58.36 -21.53 -18.84
N GLY A 617 -58.94 -22.70 -19.10
CA GLY A 617 -60.18 -22.86 -19.88
C GLY A 617 -60.69 -24.29 -19.86
N ASN A 618 -60.06 -25.16 -20.64
CA ASN A 618 -60.31 -26.59 -20.72
C ASN A 618 -58.98 -27.37 -20.60
N PRO A 619 -58.98 -28.71 -20.57
CA PRO A 619 -57.76 -29.50 -20.38
C PRO A 619 -56.69 -29.28 -21.47
N ASP A 620 -57.09 -28.83 -22.66
CA ASP A 620 -56.22 -28.57 -23.81
C ASP A 620 -55.73 -27.11 -23.87
N ASN A 621 -56.12 -26.25 -22.93
CA ASN A 621 -55.55 -24.90 -22.83
C ASN A 621 -54.08 -24.96 -22.41
N ASP A 622 -53.22 -24.31 -23.18
CA ASP A 622 -51.78 -24.28 -22.95
C ASP A 622 -51.19 -22.95 -23.48
N TYR A 623 -49.88 -22.84 -23.53
CA TYR A 623 -49.13 -21.80 -24.23
C TYR A 623 -47.72 -22.31 -24.60
N ASP A 624 -47.19 -21.79 -25.69
CA ASP A 624 -45.81 -22.01 -26.13
C ASP A 624 -44.92 -20.83 -25.76
N ILE A 625 -43.64 -21.10 -25.44
CA ILE A 625 -42.64 -20.07 -25.15
C ILE A 625 -41.93 -19.71 -26.46
N VAL A 626 -42.10 -18.47 -26.92
CA VAL A 626 -41.47 -17.94 -28.14
C VAL A 626 -40.12 -17.30 -27.83
N TYR A 627 -40.01 -16.63 -26.69
CA TYR A 627 -38.80 -15.93 -26.27
C TYR A 627 -38.66 -15.92 -24.76
N CYS A 628 -37.43 -16.07 -24.29
CA CYS A 628 -37.01 -15.86 -22.91
C CYS A 628 -35.70 -15.07 -22.92
N SER A 629 -35.63 -13.95 -22.19
CA SER A 629 -34.41 -13.13 -22.13
C SER A 629 -33.27 -13.77 -21.34
N ASP A 630 -33.57 -14.74 -20.49
CA ASP A 630 -32.60 -15.47 -19.69
C ASP A 630 -32.50 -16.92 -20.20
N CYS A 631 -31.35 -17.26 -20.79
CA CYS A 631 -31.09 -18.59 -21.33
C CYS A 631 -30.90 -19.66 -20.26
N ASN A 632 -30.70 -19.27 -19.00
CA ASN A 632 -30.56 -20.19 -17.87
C ASN A 632 -31.86 -20.35 -17.06
N THR A 633 -32.98 -19.76 -17.50
CA THR A 633 -34.25 -19.90 -16.80
C THR A 633 -34.68 -21.37 -16.74
N TYR A 634 -34.91 -21.88 -15.54
CA TYR A 634 -35.45 -23.22 -15.34
C TYR A 634 -36.97 -23.19 -15.56
N VAL A 635 -37.48 -24.10 -16.39
CA VAL A 635 -38.92 -24.20 -16.71
C VAL A 635 -39.43 -25.58 -16.34
N GLU A 636 -40.41 -25.65 -15.45
CA GLU A 636 -41.02 -26.90 -15.00
C GLU A 636 -42.51 -26.97 -15.34
N LYS A 637 -43.00 -28.14 -15.76
CA LYS A 637 -44.41 -28.44 -15.99
C LYS A 637 -44.91 -29.45 -14.94
N PRO A 638 -45.18 -29.02 -13.70
CA PRO A 638 -45.50 -29.95 -12.62
C PRO A 638 -46.90 -30.55 -12.78
N ASN A 639 -47.05 -31.85 -12.49
CA ASN A 639 -48.33 -32.57 -12.63
C ASN A 639 -49.47 -31.94 -11.83
N TRP A 640 -49.19 -31.39 -10.66
CA TRP A 640 -50.21 -30.75 -9.82
C TRP A 640 -50.75 -29.44 -10.40
N TYR A 641 -50.02 -28.81 -11.33
CA TYR A 641 -50.44 -27.56 -11.96
C TYR A 641 -51.14 -27.79 -13.31
N ASN A 642 -51.12 -29.03 -13.82
CA ASN A 642 -51.86 -29.49 -14.97
C ASN A 642 -53.18 -30.12 -14.49
N THR A 643 -54.27 -29.37 -14.63
CA THR A 643 -55.59 -29.80 -14.15
C THR A 643 -56.59 -29.71 -15.29
N ASN A 644 -57.85 -30.11 -15.04
CA ASN A 644 -58.90 -30.15 -16.08
C ASN A 644 -59.27 -28.77 -16.66
N ASP A 645 -58.67 -27.70 -16.15
CA ASP A 645 -58.82 -26.33 -16.62
C ASP A 645 -57.57 -25.81 -17.36
N GLY A 646 -56.56 -26.64 -17.63
CA GLY A 646 -55.43 -26.28 -18.51
C GLY A 646 -54.05 -26.64 -17.96
N VAL A 647 -53.03 -26.25 -18.71
CA VAL A 647 -51.61 -26.53 -18.46
C VAL A 647 -50.89 -25.33 -17.85
N GLY A 648 -50.14 -25.56 -16.77
CA GLY A 648 -49.31 -24.54 -16.12
C GLY A 648 -47.83 -24.87 -16.13
N ARG A 649 -46.97 -23.84 -16.19
CA ARG A 649 -45.52 -23.98 -15.99
C ARG A 649 -44.99 -22.98 -14.96
N ILE A 650 -43.89 -23.35 -14.35
CA ILE A 650 -43.13 -22.54 -13.40
C ILE A 650 -41.83 -22.12 -14.08
N PHE A 651 -41.49 -20.84 -13.96
CA PHE A 651 -40.21 -20.28 -14.39
C PHE A 651 -39.41 -19.84 -13.17
N LEU A 652 -38.15 -20.24 -13.10
CA LEU A 652 -37.20 -19.78 -12.10
C LEU A 652 -36.05 -19.06 -12.80
N SER A 653 -35.76 -17.82 -12.40
CA SER A 653 -34.67 -17.02 -12.98
C SER A 653 -33.96 -16.22 -11.89
N SER A 654 -32.63 -16.12 -12.02
CA SER A 654 -31.75 -15.37 -11.11
C SER A 654 -31.08 -14.19 -11.80
N ASN A 655 -31.57 -13.77 -12.96
CA ASN A 655 -30.94 -12.74 -13.81
C ASN A 655 -31.42 -11.30 -13.51
N ASN A 656 -32.05 -11.08 -12.35
CA ASN A 656 -32.63 -9.80 -11.85
C ASN A 656 -33.69 -9.15 -12.77
N SER A 657 -33.88 -9.71 -13.96
CA SER A 657 -34.90 -9.34 -14.92
C SER A 657 -35.26 -10.54 -15.79
N LEU A 658 -36.53 -10.67 -16.11
CA LEU A 658 -37.06 -11.74 -16.95
C LEU A 658 -38.05 -11.14 -17.94
N LYS A 659 -37.80 -11.32 -19.22
CA LYS A 659 -38.72 -11.00 -20.31
C LYS A 659 -39.14 -12.29 -21.01
N LEU A 660 -40.43 -12.54 -21.07
CA LEU A 660 -41.02 -13.70 -21.73
C LEU A 660 -41.95 -13.25 -22.85
N GLN A 661 -41.95 -13.99 -23.94
CA GLN A 661 -42.99 -13.93 -24.96
C GLN A 661 -43.60 -15.31 -25.08
N ILE A 662 -44.92 -15.41 -24.89
CA ILE A 662 -45.65 -16.66 -24.99
C ILE A 662 -46.79 -16.55 -26.01
N VAL A 663 -47.12 -17.66 -26.68
CA VAL A 663 -48.29 -17.78 -27.58
C VAL A 663 -49.31 -18.66 -26.90
N CYS A 664 -50.52 -18.14 -26.67
CA CYS A 664 -51.59 -18.88 -26.01
C CYS A 664 -52.21 -19.91 -26.97
N ILE A 665 -52.51 -21.11 -26.45
CA ILE A 665 -53.21 -22.18 -27.16
C ILE A 665 -54.60 -22.32 -26.53
N ASN A 666 -55.63 -22.19 -27.38
CA ASN A 666 -57.03 -22.05 -27.03
C ASN A 666 -57.39 -20.76 -26.29
N ASP A 667 -58.61 -20.28 -26.52
CA ASP A 667 -59.22 -19.19 -25.75
C ASP A 667 -59.27 -19.54 -24.26
N GLY A 668 -58.87 -18.62 -23.39
CA GLY A 668 -58.82 -18.85 -21.96
C GLY A 668 -58.48 -17.62 -21.13
N ASN A 669 -58.13 -17.83 -19.88
CA ASN A 669 -57.71 -16.81 -18.93
C ASN A 669 -56.28 -17.11 -18.47
N LEU A 670 -55.33 -16.29 -18.88
CA LEU A 670 -53.92 -16.42 -18.53
C LEU A 670 -53.70 -15.89 -17.12
N GLU A 671 -53.45 -16.80 -16.18
CA GLU A 671 -53.07 -16.51 -14.80
C GLU A 671 -51.55 -16.46 -14.67
N ILE A 672 -51.04 -15.40 -14.04
CA ILE A 672 -49.63 -15.15 -13.76
C ILE A 672 -49.48 -14.90 -12.25
N ASN A 673 -48.72 -15.76 -11.57
CA ASN A 673 -48.39 -15.59 -10.16
C ASN A 673 -46.88 -15.32 -10.00
N ILE A 674 -46.54 -14.20 -9.39
CA ILE A 674 -45.16 -13.84 -9.02
C ILE A 674 -44.94 -14.28 -7.58
N ARG A 675 -43.84 -15.02 -7.33
CA ARG A 675 -43.49 -15.64 -6.04
C ARG A 675 -41.98 -15.63 -5.82
N SER A 676 -41.56 -15.84 -4.57
CA SER A 676 -40.23 -16.39 -4.31
C SER A 676 -40.20 -17.91 -4.56
N VAL A 677 -39.00 -18.49 -4.53
CA VAL A 677 -38.83 -19.95 -4.49
C VAL A 677 -39.56 -20.57 -3.29
N ASP A 678 -40.02 -21.82 -3.46
CA ASP A 678 -40.61 -22.62 -2.38
C ASP A 678 -39.48 -23.19 -1.53
N PHE A 679 -39.11 -22.49 -0.45
CA PHE A 679 -38.03 -22.91 0.45
C PHE A 679 -38.62 -23.46 1.75
N LYS A 680 -38.20 -24.66 2.14
CA LYS A 680 -38.70 -25.36 3.34
C LYS A 680 -37.55 -25.81 4.23
N ASP A 681 -37.78 -25.83 5.54
CA ASP A 681 -36.84 -26.39 6.51
C ASP A 681 -36.86 -27.93 6.53
N SER A 682 -36.04 -28.52 7.39
CA SER A 682 -35.95 -29.97 7.59
C SER A 682 -37.26 -30.61 8.10
N GLU A 683 -38.19 -29.82 8.62
CA GLU A 683 -39.52 -30.25 9.06
C GLU A 683 -40.59 -30.04 7.98
N ASN A 684 -40.18 -29.69 6.74
CA ASN A 684 -41.05 -29.40 5.61
C ASN A 684 -41.96 -28.17 5.84
N LYS A 685 -41.58 -27.28 6.75
CA LYS A 685 -42.27 -26.01 6.99
C LYS A 685 -41.71 -24.94 6.05
N ALA A 686 -42.60 -24.21 5.37
CA ALA A 686 -42.20 -23.11 4.50
C ALA A 686 -41.50 -22.00 5.29
N ILE A 687 -40.31 -21.61 4.83
CA ILE A 687 -39.54 -20.47 5.33
C ILE A 687 -39.81 -19.28 4.41
N PRO A 688 -40.14 -18.10 4.94
CA PRO A 688 -40.33 -16.92 4.11
C PRO A 688 -39.01 -16.43 3.52
N ILE A 689 -38.96 -16.42 2.19
CA ILE A 689 -37.92 -15.73 1.43
C ILE A 689 -38.58 -14.58 0.70
N TYR A 690 -38.28 -13.36 1.12
CA TYR A 690 -38.84 -12.16 0.50
C TYR A 690 -37.96 -11.70 -0.66
N ILE A 691 -38.57 -11.44 -1.82
CA ILE A 691 -37.94 -10.83 -2.99
C ILE A 691 -38.57 -9.45 -3.23
N ASP A 692 -37.73 -8.45 -3.53
CA ASP A 692 -38.19 -7.09 -3.84
C ASP A 692 -38.37 -6.93 -5.35
N TYR A 693 -39.61 -7.05 -5.81
CA TYR A 693 -40.00 -6.87 -7.20
C TYR A 693 -40.23 -5.40 -7.50
N GLU A 694 -39.37 -4.82 -8.31
CA GLU A 694 -39.43 -3.39 -8.62
C GLU A 694 -40.53 -3.09 -9.63
N ARG A 695 -40.69 -3.95 -10.64
CA ARG A 695 -41.55 -3.65 -11.79
C ARG A 695 -42.09 -4.90 -12.48
N PHE A 696 -43.36 -4.86 -12.86
CA PHE A 696 -44.03 -5.91 -13.63
C PHE A 696 -44.89 -5.31 -14.76
N ILE A 697 -44.72 -5.81 -15.97
CA ILE A 697 -45.35 -5.30 -17.20
C ILE A 697 -45.92 -6.47 -18.00
N VAL A 698 -47.15 -6.33 -18.52
CA VAL A 698 -47.79 -7.29 -19.44
C VAL A 698 -48.33 -6.54 -20.66
N ASP A 699 -47.92 -6.92 -21.87
CA ASP A 699 -48.33 -6.29 -23.15
C ASP A 699 -48.19 -4.76 -23.18
N SER A 700 -47.12 -4.24 -22.57
CA SER A 700 -46.84 -2.79 -22.38
C SER A 700 -47.66 -2.10 -21.29
N GLU A 701 -48.61 -2.77 -20.65
CA GLU A 701 -49.31 -2.27 -19.46
C GLU A 701 -48.45 -2.47 -18.21
N VAL A 702 -48.15 -1.38 -17.50
CA VAL A 702 -47.43 -1.45 -16.22
C VAL A 702 -48.40 -1.88 -15.14
N ILE A 703 -48.25 -3.11 -14.66
CA ILE A 703 -49.09 -3.67 -13.60
C ILE A 703 -48.69 -3.11 -12.23
N PHE A 704 -47.37 -2.93 -12.01
CA PHE A 704 -46.82 -2.14 -10.91
C PHE A 704 -45.39 -1.69 -11.22
N ASP A 705 -44.95 -0.58 -10.60
CA ASP A 705 -43.61 0.02 -10.71
C ASP A 705 -43.10 0.66 -9.39
N ASN A 706 -43.79 0.42 -8.28
CA ASN A 706 -43.53 1.05 -6.99
C ASN A 706 -42.85 0.12 -5.96
N GLY A 707 -42.30 -1.01 -6.40
CA GLY A 707 -41.70 -2.01 -5.51
C GLY A 707 -42.74 -2.85 -4.75
N LYS A 708 -42.60 -4.17 -4.76
CA LYS A 708 -43.42 -5.11 -3.98
C LYS A 708 -42.56 -6.19 -3.38
N VAL A 709 -42.64 -6.32 -2.05
CA VAL A 709 -42.01 -7.41 -1.32
C VAL A 709 -42.92 -8.63 -1.35
N ILE A 710 -42.47 -9.71 -1.99
CA ILE A 710 -43.27 -10.91 -2.28
C ILE A 710 -42.52 -12.15 -1.77
N TRP A 711 -43.24 -13.13 -1.21
CA TRP A 711 -42.70 -14.45 -0.89
C TRP A 711 -43.67 -15.57 -1.30
N HIS A 712 -43.24 -16.82 -1.18
CA HIS A 712 -43.91 -18.00 -1.73
C HIS A 712 -45.41 -18.10 -1.39
N ASN A 713 -45.76 -17.88 -0.12
CA ASN A 713 -47.13 -18.01 0.38
C ASN A 713 -47.98 -16.74 0.26
N GLN A 714 -47.38 -15.60 -0.11
CA GLN A 714 -48.09 -14.37 -0.43
C GLN A 714 -47.75 -13.91 -1.85
N PRO A 715 -48.20 -14.65 -2.88
CA PRO A 715 -47.95 -14.32 -4.27
C PRO A 715 -48.62 -13.01 -4.68
N PHE A 716 -48.02 -12.28 -5.62
CA PHE A 716 -48.76 -11.31 -6.41
C PHE A 716 -49.42 -12.03 -7.59
N LYS A 717 -50.73 -11.81 -7.77
CA LYS A 717 -51.52 -12.50 -8.79
C LYS A 717 -52.02 -11.51 -9.84
N PHE A 718 -51.93 -11.90 -11.09
CA PHE A 718 -52.47 -11.18 -12.24
C PHE A 718 -53.18 -12.16 -13.17
N SER A 719 -54.26 -11.73 -13.82
CA SER A 719 -54.99 -12.55 -14.78
C SER A 719 -55.48 -11.71 -15.95
N LYS A 720 -55.46 -12.28 -17.16
CA LYS A 720 -55.93 -11.61 -18.38
C LYS A 720 -56.61 -12.62 -19.31
N ASP A 721 -57.74 -12.24 -19.90
CA ASP A 721 -58.37 -13.04 -20.94
C ASP A 721 -57.51 -13.05 -22.22
N VAL A 722 -57.32 -14.23 -22.79
CA VAL A 722 -56.49 -14.47 -23.97
C VAL A 722 -57.24 -15.25 -25.04
N LYS A 723 -56.85 -15.01 -26.30
CA LYS A 723 -57.35 -15.74 -27.47
C LYS A 723 -56.36 -16.79 -27.96
N ASP A 724 -56.87 -17.80 -28.64
CA ASP A 724 -56.03 -18.75 -29.36
C ASP A 724 -55.07 -18.03 -30.33
N GLY A 725 -53.79 -18.40 -30.27
CA GLY A 725 -52.71 -17.78 -31.03
C GLY A 725 -52.25 -16.39 -30.53
N GLN A 726 -52.84 -15.85 -29.45
CA GLN A 726 -52.45 -14.53 -28.93
C GLN A 726 -51.04 -14.56 -28.32
N ILE A 727 -50.20 -13.63 -28.78
CA ILE A 727 -48.89 -13.38 -28.17
C ILE A 727 -49.05 -12.48 -26.95
N VAL A 728 -48.49 -12.90 -25.81
CA VAL A 728 -48.42 -12.13 -24.57
C VAL A 728 -46.96 -11.88 -24.22
N ASN A 729 -46.62 -10.62 -23.97
CA ASN A 729 -45.27 -10.19 -23.58
C ASN A 729 -45.25 -9.85 -22.09
N ILE A 730 -44.37 -10.50 -21.33
CA ILE A 730 -44.24 -10.34 -19.89
C ILE A 730 -42.84 -9.77 -19.60
N SER A 731 -42.73 -8.78 -18.73
CA SER A 731 -41.45 -8.28 -18.24
C SER A 731 -41.49 -8.07 -16.73
N LEU A 732 -40.48 -8.59 -16.05
CA LEU A 732 -40.37 -8.58 -14.60
C LEU A 732 -38.96 -8.16 -14.18
N PHE A 733 -38.84 -7.34 -13.14
CA PHE A 733 -37.58 -6.82 -12.61
C PHE A 733 -37.58 -6.89 -11.09
N TRP A 734 -36.48 -7.31 -10.50
CA TRP A 734 -36.33 -7.45 -9.04
C TRP A 734 -34.87 -7.23 -8.61
N LYS A 735 -34.68 -7.01 -7.31
CA LYS A 735 -33.35 -6.89 -6.69
C LYS A 735 -32.95 -8.16 -5.93
N PRO A 736 -31.66 -8.56 -5.96
CA PRO A 736 -31.11 -9.55 -5.04
C PRO A 736 -31.17 -9.01 -3.61
N LEU A 737 -31.43 -9.88 -2.62
CA LEU A 737 -31.36 -9.63 -1.18
C LEU A 737 -32.03 -8.33 -0.69
N ASN A 738 -33.11 -8.45 0.09
CA ASN A 738 -33.67 -7.32 0.81
C ASN A 738 -33.54 -7.50 2.34
N LYS A 739 -33.63 -6.40 3.08
CA LYS A 739 -33.56 -6.40 4.55
C LYS A 739 -34.60 -7.31 5.24
N PHE A 740 -35.71 -7.61 4.57
CA PHE A 740 -36.74 -8.52 5.08
C PHE A 740 -36.39 -9.99 4.87
N SER A 741 -35.49 -10.32 3.93
CA SER A 741 -35.01 -11.67 3.67
C SER A 741 -34.12 -12.24 4.78
N LEU A 742 -33.54 -11.37 5.64
CA LEU A 742 -32.61 -11.73 6.72
C LEU A 742 -33.25 -11.70 8.12
N LEU A 743 -34.41 -11.05 8.29
CA LEU A 743 -34.99 -10.70 9.59
C LEU A 743 -35.52 -11.90 10.42
N GLU A 744 -35.72 -13.09 9.85
CA GLU A 744 -36.23 -14.25 10.61
C GLU A 744 -35.18 -15.31 10.97
N GLN A 745 -33.94 -15.23 10.45
CA GLN A 745 -32.89 -16.17 10.86
C GLN A 745 -32.25 -15.83 12.21
N GLU A 746 -32.46 -14.60 12.72
CA GLU A 746 -31.90 -14.17 14.01
C GLU A 746 -32.82 -14.44 15.21
N GLU A 747 -34.09 -14.83 15.01
CA GLU A 747 -35.05 -15.16 16.10
C GLU A 747 -35.27 -16.67 16.33
N LYS A 748 -34.41 -17.54 15.79
CA LYS A 748 -34.30 -18.97 16.15
C LYS A 748 -32.87 -19.33 16.49
#